data_AF-A0A6G0Z3D8-F1
#
_entry.id   AF-A0A6G0Z3D8-F1
#
_cell.length_a   1.000
_cell.length_b   1.000
_cell.length_c   1.000
_cell.angle_alpha   90.00
_cell.angle_beta   90.00
_cell.angle_gamma   90.00
#
_symmetry.space_group_name_H-M   'P 1'
#
loop_
_entity.id
_entity.type
_entity.pdbx_description
1 polymer ?
#
loop_
_entity_poly.entity_id
_entity_poly.type
_entity_poly.pdbx_seq_one_letter_code
_entity_poly.pdbx_strand_id
1 'polypeptide(L)'
;RSIYSIFEMNVDKRVLRSVKYAMSHTSKTETTHAVEPQSSAAMARPSSTTVVDVSLFKTIGLHQLLCPVNRGGYSVRSRRALMTVLGLSFGLHAFQVPWLYYALNDLQQFAYMAAIIVCGMMCAFKGYVLVNNSDRLWRLLDAADYGYTEYGGRDPSALRRCRVTLSALLWSFVAFSYASLIVWIVLPFFVDEYTAITNLDGTVTRYRTTIHNMQFPVPLSVYNSRPVWTLIYVTEVYVCIVDVFIWTIFDCYLVTMCFVLNAQFRTMSTGYLTLGRRRVKPLPQDTPVKGALIKFNDVKSNHYDDLIGHIEDNRKLIKAFDVFFDVIRPVVLVQIGNGSYSLISLIFLTSLMYLTGVPVLSGPFLKFICGVISLTLELYICCYGFNHIETAKSNINFGLYSSNWTEMDLKFKKTLLLAMKMNSSHKRVMKVSPKTSVGLEMFARVSDEYVIFNSIHGGTVVDVGLFKAIGMYQLLYPAECGLNDGRGYRTAMLAAMGLVLGLQSMQVFRLYLARHDIQMFANMGMLVVYGFMCLLKGHTTTTNASRMCVTLDAARYEFTGCGARDPSVMRRCRTSLTAILRTFVALSFGTLVVWIIIPWFMASEYDDMPTVWAVVYVVESVIFTVNVFLWTSFDCYLVTMCFVFDALFRTMSEGYEKLGHASRPYPHGRQPIRSHRGQDTDVKKNLVKFSNDYDDLVSHIKDNQKIIEKYELFFQIVRPVVLLQIANGSYSIITLIFLTSIAYLNGDSIVSPAIFKLVCALISLTIELYIYCYGFNHIEDGRSTVNFGLYSCNWTDKDLQFKKTLLLAMTLNSAHKLKMKVSPNSIILSEVMNANQNDMVLK
;
A
#
# COMPACT_ATOMS: atom_id res chain seq x y z
N ARG A 1 -13.42 41.88 -27.00
CA ARG A 1 -13.05 42.13 -28.42
C ARG A 1 -11.54 42.22 -28.63
N SER A 2 -10.76 42.92 -27.79
CA SER A 2 -9.28 42.93 -27.88
C SER A 2 -8.60 41.58 -27.58
N ILE A 3 -9.23 40.70 -26.79
CA ILE A 3 -8.73 39.33 -26.51
C ILE A 3 -8.88 38.40 -27.74
N TYR A 4 -9.85 38.67 -28.62
CA TYR A 4 -10.03 37.88 -29.85
C TYR A 4 -8.97 38.19 -30.93
N SER A 5 -8.37 39.38 -30.88
CA SER A 5 -7.35 39.83 -31.83
C SER A 5 -5.94 39.28 -31.53
N ILE A 6 -5.69 38.79 -30.31
CA ILE A 6 -4.36 38.30 -29.90
C ILE A 6 -4.15 36.83 -30.28
N PHE A 7 -5.23 36.07 -30.49
CA PHE A 7 -5.16 34.67 -30.94
C PHE A 7 -4.84 34.51 -32.44
N GLU A 8 -4.68 35.60 -33.19
CA GLU A 8 -4.49 35.59 -34.65
C GLU A 8 -3.06 35.91 -35.14
N MET A 9 -2.03 35.81 -34.29
CA MET A 9 -0.64 36.04 -34.70
C MET A 9 0.22 34.75 -34.73
N ASN A 10 0.57 34.34 -35.96
CA ASN A 10 1.74 33.54 -36.37
C ASN A 10 2.01 32.18 -35.71
N VAL A 11 0.98 31.33 -35.62
CA VAL A 11 1.20 29.87 -35.74
C VAL A 11 1.15 29.55 -37.24
N ASP A 12 2.21 28.91 -37.77
CA ASP A 12 2.30 28.54 -39.18
C ASP A 12 1.00 27.86 -39.63
N LYS A 13 0.26 28.53 -40.52
CA LYS A 13 -1.01 28.06 -41.06
C LYS A 13 -0.88 26.68 -41.73
N ARG A 14 0.33 26.16 -41.97
CA ARG A 14 0.57 24.77 -42.40
C ARG A 14 0.41 23.73 -41.28
N VAL A 15 0.82 24.02 -40.05
CA VAL A 15 0.70 23.08 -38.93
C VAL A 15 -0.76 22.96 -38.47
N LEU A 16 -1.46 24.11 -38.33
CA LEU A 16 -2.90 24.10 -38.03
C LEU A 16 -3.73 23.53 -39.19
N ARG A 17 -3.35 23.78 -40.46
CA ARG A 17 -4.00 23.10 -41.60
C ARG A 17 -3.73 21.61 -41.59
N SER A 18 -2.54 21.13 -41.23
CA SER A 18 -2.26 19.68 -41.19
C SER A 18 -3.08 18.97 -40.12
N VAL A 19 -3.30 19.60 -38.96
CA VAL A 19 -4.18 19.07 -37.89
C VAL A 19 -5.66 19.16 -38.28
N LYS A 20 -6.10 20.26 -38.90
CA LYS A 20 -7.49 20.45 -39.34
C LYS A 20 -7.84 19.57 -40.56
N TYR A 21 -6.89 19.28 -41.44
CA TYR A 21 -7.04 18.34 -42.56
C TYR A 21 -7.09 16.89 -42.04
N ALA A 22 -6.30 16.55 -41.02
CA ALA A 22 -6.33 15.24 -40.38
C ALA A 22 -7.64 14.97 -39.60
N MET A 23 -8.26 15.99 -39.01
CA MET A 23 -9.55 15.88 -38.31
C MET A 23 -10.77 15.99 -39.24
N SER A 24 -10.66 16.65 -40.39
CA SER A 24 -11.75 16.80 -41.36
C SER A 24 -11.92 15.58 -42.29
N HIS A 25 -10.87 14.78 -42.53
CA HIS A 25 -10.94 13.62 -43.42
C HIS A 25 -11.40 12.32 -42.74
N THR A 26 -11.61 12.31 -41.42
CA THR A 26 -12.19 11.16 -40.70
C THR A 26 -13.72 11.10 -40.74
N SER A 27 -14.39 12.10 -41.32
CA SER A 27 -15.87 12.17 -41.33
C SER A 27 -16.51 12.09 -42.72
N LYS A 28 -15.75 12.09 -43.83
CA LYS A 28 -16.32 12.00 -45.18
C LYS A 28 -15.37 11.27 -46.13
N THR A 29 -15.53 9.96 -46.24
CA THR A 29 -15.20 9.19 -47.44
C THR A 29 -15.97 7.89 -47.40
N GLU A 30 -17.19 7.94 -47.95
CA GLU A 30 -17.89 6.77 -48.46
C GLU A 30 -18.24 7.10 -49.93
N THR A 31 -18.14 6.09 -50.79
CA THR A 31 -18.42 6.08 -52.24
C THR A 31 -17.39 6.70 -53.20
N THR A 32 -16.30 5.96 -53.44
CA THR A 32 -15.81 5.76 -54.81
C THR A 32 -15.25 4.34 -54.93
N HIS A 33 -15.89 3.52 -55.76
CA HIS A 33 -15.47 2.17 -56.11
C HIS A 33 -14.12 2.22 -56.85
N ALA A 34 -13.06 1.79 -56.19
CA ALA A 34 -11.84 1.32 -56.84
C ALA A 34 -11.49 -0.03 -56.24
N VAL A 35 -11.36 -1.03 -57.11
CA VAL A 35 -11.07 -2.42 -56.77
C VAL A 35 -9.63 -2.49 -56.22
N GLU A 36 -9.50 -2.58 -54.90
CA GLU A 36 -8.24 -2.83 -54.19
C GLU A 36 -8.10 -4.35 -53.93
N PRO A 37 -6.90 -4.95 -54.02
CA PRO A 37 -6.74 -6.40 -54.00
C PRO A 37 -7.11 -7.01 -52.63
N GLN A 38 -7.81 -8.15 -52.66
CA GLN A 38 -8.36 -8.92 -51.54
C GLN A 38 -7.33 -9.44 -50.51
N SER A 39 -6.63 -8.56 -49.79
CA SER A 39 -5.79 -8.92 -48.63
C SER A 39 -6.13 -8.12 -47.35
N SER A 40 -7.05 -7.13 -47.42
CA SER A 40 -7.46 -6.33 -46.26
C SER A 40 -8.66 -6.90 -45.47
N ALA A 41 -9.28 -8.00 -45.92
CA ALA A 41 -10.50 -8.55 -45.33
C ALA A 41 -10.31 -9.24 -43.96
N ALA A 42 -9.07 -9.47 -43.50
CA ALA A 42 -8.80 -10.18 -42.25
C ALA A 42 -8.88 -9.31 -40.97
N MET A 43 -9.11 -7.99 -41.07
CA MET A 43 -8.89 -7.09 -39.92
C MET A 43 -9.92 -5.99 -39.64
N ALA A 44 -11.12 -6.08 -40.22
CA ALA A 44 -12.30 -5.49 -39.60
C ALA A 44 -12.87 -6.45 -38.54
N ARG A 45 -12.06 -6.84 -37.53
CA ARG A 45 -12.63 -7.56 -36.38
C ARG A 45 -13.63 -6.62 -35.71
N PRO A 46 -14.91 -7.02 -35.57
CA PRO A 46 -15.93 -6.14 -35.04
C PRO A 46 -15.54 -5.71 -33.62
N SER A 47 -15.74 -4.43 -33.30
CA SER A 47 -15.44 -3.82 -31.99
C SER A 47 -16.12 -4.52 -30.79
N SER A 48 -16.97 -5.52 -31.05
CA SER A 48 -17.59 -6.40 -30.07
C SER A 48 -16.66 -7.46 -29.50
N THR A 49 -15.48 -7.73 -30.11
CA THR A 49 -14.64 -8.89 -29.71
C THR A 49 -13.48 -8.56 -28.77
N THR A 50 -13.35 -7.32 -28.29
CA THR A 50 -12.29 -6.97 -27.32
C THR A 50 -12.85 -6.27 -26.08
N VAL A 51 -12.15 -6.45 -24.95
CA VAL A 51 -12.44 -5.75 -23.69
C VAL A 51 -11.98 -4.28 -23.74
N VAL A 52 -10.99 -3.97 -24.58
CA VAL A 52 -10.41 -2.63 -24.74
C VAL A 52 -11.43 -1.68 -25.34
N ASP A 53 -11.53 -0.48 -24.77
CA ASP A 53 -12.28 0.62 -25.38
C ASP A 53 -11.47 1.24 -26.53
N VAL A 54 -11.63 0.63 -27.72
CA VAL A 54 -10.97 1.07 -28.95
C VAL A 54 -11.37 2.50 -29.33
N SER A 55 -12.57 2.94 -28.97
CA SER A 55 -13.02 4.30 -29.23
C SER A 55 -12.20 5.29 -28.43
N LEU A 56 -12.10 5.07 -27.11
CA LEU A 56 -11.27 5.90 -26.24
C LEU A 56 -9.81 5.89 -26.67
N PHE A 57 -9.25 4.72 -27.00
CA PHE A 57 -7.84 4.60 -27.41
C PHE A 57 -7.55 5.34 -28.72
N LYS A 58 -8.53 5.43 -29.64
CA LYS A 58 -8.42 6.26 -30.85
C LYS A 58 -8.53 7.74 -30.52
N THR A 59 -9.43 8.12 -29.61
CA THR A 59 -9.63 9.51 -29.17
C THR A 59 -8.39 10.09 -28.51
N ILE A 60 -7.75 9.34 -27.61
CA ILE A 60 -6.54 9.80 -26.91
C ILE A 60 -5.24 9.57 -27.71
N GLY A 61 -5.31 9.00 -28.92
CA GLY A 61 -4.13 8.76 -29.77
C GLY A 61 -3.31 7.50 -29.45
N LEU A 62 -3.67 6.76 -28.39
CA LEU A 62 -2.94 5.55 -27.95
C LEU A 62 -2.96 4.44 -29.02
N HIS A 63 -4.08 4.28 -29.75
CA HIS A 63 -4.19 3.28 -30.81
C HIS A 63 -3.20 3.54 -31.95
N GLN A 64 -3.07 4.78 -32.42
CA GLN A 64 -2.15 5.17 -33.48
C GLN A 64 -0.69 5.02 -33.05
N LEU A 65 -0.41 5.20 -31.75
CA LEU A 65 0.93 5.07 -31.18
C LEU A 65 1.39 3.62 -31.09
N LEU A 66 0.52 2.74 -30.60
CA LEU A 66 0.85 1.33 -30.41
C LEU A 66 0.79 0.51 -31.73
N CYS A 67 0.05 0.95 -32.74
CA CYS A 67 -0.11 0.20 -33.99
C CYS A 67 1.26 -0.17 -34.63
N PRO A 68 1.50 -1.45 -34.95
CA PRO A 68 2.81 -1.90 -35.43
C PRO A 68 3.17 -1.31 -36.79
N VAL A 69 4.47 -1.10 -37.02
CA VAL A 69 5.02 -0.45 -38.23
C VAL A 69 4.54 -1.10 -39.53
N ASN A 70 4.41 -2.43 -39.55
CA ASN A 70 4.06 -3.19 -40.74
C ASN A 70 2.61 -2.96 -41.22
N ARG A 71 1.75 -2.30 -40.42
CA ARG A 71 0.35 -2.00 -40.78
C ARG A 71 0.12 -0.60 -41.33
N GLY A 72 1.16 0.24 -41.44
CA GLY A 72 1.07 1.53 -42.10
C GLY A 72 2.14 2.53 -41.66
N GLY A 73 2.66 3.32 -42.61
CA GLY A 73 3.70 4.33 -42.34
C GLY A 73 3.30 5.45 -41.37
N TYR A 74 2.00 5.56 -41.03
CA TYR A 74 1.49 6.57 -40.10
C TYR A 74 1.98 6.36 -38.66
N SER A 75 2.10 5.11 -38.18
CA SER A 75 2.55 4.84 -36.80
C SER A 75 4.02 5.17 -36.59
N VAL A 76 4.86 5.00 -37.61
CA VAL A 76 6.28 5.42 -37.56
C VAL A 76 6.39 6.93 -37.44
N ARG A 77 5.59 7.67 -38.20
CA ARG A 77 5.58 9.14 -38.15
C ARG A 77 5.08 9.64 -36.79
N SER A 78 4.00 9.06 -36.25
CA SER A 78 3.50 9.45 -34.93
C SER A 78 4.49 9.14 -33.81
N ARG A 79 5.14 7.96 -33.82
CA ARG A 79 6.18 7.60 -32.85
C ARG A 79 7.39 8.55 -32.91
N ARG A 80 7.87 8.88 -34.12
CA ARG A 80 8.97 9.86 -34.30
C ARG A 80 8.57 11.24 -33.82
N ALA A 81 7.39 11.71 -34.20
CA ALA A 81 6.88 13.01 -33.75
C ALA A 81 6.78 13.06 -32.22
N LEU A 82 6.18 12.05 -31.58
CA LEU A 82 6.08 11.98 -30.13
C LEU A 82 7.47 11.94 -29.46
N MET A 83 8.43 11.21 -30.02
CA MET A 83 9.81 11.21 -29.51
C MET A 83 10.50 12.57 -29.62
N THR A 84 10.29 13.30 -30.71
CA THR A 84 10.81 14.67 -30.84
C THR A 84 10.18 15.60 -29.81
N VAL A 85 8.87 15.51 -29.62
CA VAL A 85 8.12 16.30 -28.62
C VAL A 85 8.57 15.97 -27.19
N LEU A 86 8.76 14.68 -26.88
CA LEU A 86 9.29 14.20 -25.61
C LEU A 86 10.70 14.73 -25.35
N GLY A 87 11.58 14.70 -26.36
CA GLY A 87 12.94 15.23 -26.25
C GLY A 87 12.97 16.73 -25.98
N LEU A 88 12.05 17.49 -26.59
CA LEU A 88 11.88 18.91 -26.33
C LEU A 88 11.37 19.19 -24.91
N SER A 89 10.33 18.47 -24.45
CA SER A 89 9.81 18.61 -23.07
C SER A 89 10.92 18.27 -22.05
N PHE A 90 11.63 17.16 -22.24
CA PHE A 90 12.75 16.77 -21.39
C PHE A 90 13.85 17.84 -21.36
N GLY A 91 14.23 18.39 -22.51
CA GLY A 91 15.23 19.46 -22.59
C GLY A 91 14.81 20.71 -21.82
N LEU A 92 13.53 21.09 -21.87
CA LEU A 92 12.99 22.24 -21.13
C LEU A 92 13.01 22.00 -19.62
N HIS A 93 12.62 20.81 -19.14
CA HIS A 93 12.68 20.46 -17.72
C HIS A 93 14.13 20.35 -17.21
N ALA A 94 15.03 19.77 -18.00
CA ALA A 94 16.45 19.69 -17.67
C ALA A 94 17.10 21.08 -17.58
N PHE A 95 16.68 22.02 -18.44
CA PHE A 95 17.12 23.42 -18.39
C PHE A 95 16.71 24.14 -17.09
N GLN A 96 15.68 23.67 -16.38
CA GLN A 96 15.26 24.24 -15.10
C GLN A 96 16.12 23.78 -13.92
N VAL A 97 16.94 22.72 -14.06
CA VAL A 97 17.74 22.17 -12.95
C VAL A 97 18.73 23.19 -12.37
N PRO A 98 19.51 23.97 -13.16
CA PRO A 98 20.37 25.01 -12.62
C PRO A 98 19.62 26.08 -11.83
N TRP A 99 18.33 26.31 -12.12
CA TRP A 99 17.52 27.29 -11.42
C TRP A 99 17.12 26.87 -10.00
N LEU A 100 17.17 25.56 -9.70
CA LEU A 100 17.04 25.09 -8.32
C LEU A 100 18.10 25.69 -7.40
N TYR A 101 19.31 25.96 -7.93
CA TYR A 101 20.38 26.61 -7.17
C TYR A 101 20.00 28.05 -6.77
N TYR A 102 19.41 28.80 -7.69
CA TYR A 102 18.97 30.18 -7.42
C TYR A 102 17.75 30.24 -6.51
N ALA A 103 16.93 29.18 -6.50
CA ALA A 103 15.78 29.07 -5.61
C ALA A 103 16.13 28.66 -4.16
N LEU A 104 17.40 28.38 -3.83
CA LEU A 104 17.78 27.86 -2.50
C LEU A 104 17.40 28.77 -1.33
N ASN A 105 17.31 30.09 -1.54
CA ASN A 105 16.91 31.04 -0.50
C ASN A 105 15.40 31.15 -0.32
N ASP A 106 14.62 30.59 -1.24
CA ASP A 106 13.17 30.57 -1.20
C ASP A 106 12.70 29.11 -1.23
N LEU A 107 12.50 28.53 -0.04
CA LEU A 107 12.13 27.13 0.10
C LEU A 107 10.83 26.80 -0.63
N GLN A 108 9.87 27.73 -0.66
CA GLN A 108 8.61 27.55 -1.37
C GLN A 108 8.87 27.40 -2.86
N GLN A 109 9.67 28.31 -3.43
CA GLN A 109 10.02 28.25 -4.83
C GLN A 109 10.88 27.02 -5.17
N PHE A 110 11.84 26.68 -4.32
CA PHE A 110 12.67 25.49 -4.48
C PHE A 110 11.81 24.22 -4.53
N ALA A 111 10.94 24.03 -3.53
CA ALA A 111 10.07 22.86 -3.45
C ALA A 111 9.11 22.78 -4.64
N TYR A 112 8.56 23.93 -5.07
CA TYR A 112 7.70 24.00 -6.24
C TYR A 112 8.43 23.62 -7.53
N MET A 113 9.58 24.24 -7.81
CA MET A 113 10.36 23.98 -9.01
C MET A 113 10.85 22.53 -9.05
N ALA A 114 11.28 21.99 -7.90
CA ALA A 114 11.71 20.60 -7.80
C ALA A 114 10.54 19.64 -8.08
N ALA A 115 9.35 19.89 -7.53
CA ALA A 115 8.16 19.09 -7.82
C ALA A 115 7.78 19.11 -9.31
N ILE A 116 7.84 20.27 -9.98
CA ILE A 116 7.55 20.39 -11.42
C ILE A 116 8.59 19.64 -12.27
N ILE A 117 9.89 19.82 -11.99
CA ILE A 117 10.95 19.12 -12.72
C ILE A 117 10.80 17.62 -12.58
N VAL A 118 10.58 17.14 -11.35
CA VAL A 118 10.44 15.72 -11.03
C VAL A 118 9.21 15.13 -11.74
N CYS A 119 8.05 15.80 -11.68
CA CYS A 119 6.85 15.42 -12.44
C CYS A 119 7.06 15.40 -13.96
N GLY A 120 7.68 16.44 -14.52
CA GLY A 120 7.93 16.55 -15.96
C GLY A 120 8.88 15.46 -16.48
N MET A 121 9.96 15.19 -15.73
CA MET A 121 10.91 14.12 -16.05
C MET A 121 10.25 12.74 -15.99
N MET A 122 9.34 12.51 -15.04
CA MET A 122 8.56 11.28 -14.98
C MET A 122 7.62 11.12 -16.18
N CYS A 123 6.95 12.20 -16.61
CA CYS A 123 6.10 12.18 -17.81
C CYS A 123 6.93 11.83 -19.06
N ALA A 124 8.10 12.44 -19.23
CA ALA A 124 9.01 12.12 -20.31
C ALA A 124 9.46 10.64 -20.29
N PHE A 125 9.74 10.09 -19.11
CA PHE A 125 10.11 8.68 -18.93
C PHE A 125 8.97 7.72 -19.30
N LYS A 126 7.71 8.01 -18.89
CA LYS A 126 6.52 7.24 -19.30
C LYS A 126 6.39 7.21 -20.82
N GLY A 127 6.49 8.37 -21.46
CA GLY A 127 6.38 8.49 -22.92
C GLY A 127 7.50 7.75 -23.65
N TYR A 128 8.74 7.84 -23.16
CA TYR A 128 9.87 7.10 -23.72
C TYR A 128 9.63 5.59 -23.68
N VAL A 129 9.23 5.04 -22.53
CA VAL A 129 8.98 3.60 -22.39
C VAL A 129 7.83 3.15 -23.28
N LEU A 130 6.76 3.96 -23.37
CA LEU A 130 5.60 3.72 -24.21
C LEU A 130 5.98 3.65 -25.70
N VAL A 131 6.75 4.61 -26.21
CA VAL A 131 7.18 4.63 -27.61
C VAL A 131 8.13 3.48 -27.91
N ASN A 132 9.17 3.29 -27.06
CA ASN A 132 10.22 2.31 -27.30
C ASN A 132 9.74 0.87 -27.20
N ASN A 133 8.69 0.60 -26.41
CA ASN A 133 8.10 -0.74 -26.26
C ASN A 133 6.75 -0.90 -26.96
N SER A 134 6.35 0.06 -27.80
CA SER A 134 5.03 0.09 -28.45
C SER A 134 4.64 -1.23 -29.14
N ASP A 135 5.55 -1.88 -29.85
CA ASP A 135 5.25 -3.17 -30.52
C ASP A 135 5.03 -4.32 -29.54
N ARG A 136 5.74 -4.33 -28.40
CA ARG A 136 5.53 -5.32 -27.33
C ARG A 136 4.21 -5.08 -26.62
N LEU A 137 3.91 -3.81 -26.33
CA LEU A 137 2.66 -3.37 -25.70
C LEU A 137 1.45 -3.64 -26.59
N TRP A 138 1.58 -3.47 -27.90
CA TRP A 138 0.53 -3.85 -28.84
C TRP A 138 0.20 -5.33 -28.81
N ARG A 139 1.20 -6.22 -28.81
CA ARG A 139 0.98 -7.68 -28.71
C ARG A 139 0.32 -8.08 -27.39
N LEU A 140 0.53 -7.30 -26.32
CA LEU A 140 -0.15 -7.54 -25.04
C LEU A 140 -1.65 -7.25 -25.11
N LEU A 141 -2.09 -6.34 -25.99
CA LEU A 141 -3.51 -6.09 -26.22
C LEU A 141 -4.23 -7.31 -26.83
N ASP A 142 -3.51 -8.25 -27.44
CA ASP A 142 -4.10 -9.52 -27.89
C ASP A 142 -4.66 -10.32 -26.70
N ALA A 143 -4.11 -10.15 -25.48
CA ALA A 143 -4.66 -10.74 -24.26
C ALA A 143 -6.05 -10.20 -23.88
N ALA A 144 -6.46 -9.07 -24.46
CA ALA A 144 -7.78 -8.47 -24.26
C ALA A 144 -8.85 -8.99 -25.23
N ASP A 145 -8.48 -9.84 -26.19
CA ASP A 145 -9.42 -10.50 -27.08
C ASP A 145 -10.26 -11.54 -26.29
N TYR A 146 -11.58 -11.56 -26.49
CA TYR A 146 -12.44 -12.60 -25.93
C TYR A 146 -12.09 -13.99 -26.46
N GLY A 147 -11.27 -14.10 -27.51
CA GLY A 147 -10.74 -15.36 -28.04
C GLY A 147 -9.39 -15.79 -27.46
N TYR A 148 -8.78 -15.04 -26.55
CA TYR A 148 -7.39 -15.28 -26.12
C TYR A 148 -7.14 -16.64 -25.42
N THR A 149 -8.16 -17.23 -24.78
CA THR A 149 -8.10 -18.55 -24.12
C THR A 149 -9.17 -19.45 -24.71
N GLU A 150 -8.79 -20.56 -25.34
CA GLU A 150 -9.71 -21.35 -26.17
C GLU A 150 -10.63 -22.28 -25.35
N TYR A 151 -10.18 -22.75 -24.17
CA TYR A 151 -10.80 -23.88 -23.47
C TYR A 151 -11.70 -23.50 -22.28
N GLY A 152 -11.84 -22.21 -22.00
CA GLY A 152 -12.85 -21.72 -21.05
C GLY A 152 -14.23 -21.71 -21.70
N GLY A 153 -15.19 -22.47 -21.18
CA GLY A 153 -16.61 -22.19 -21.44
C GLY A 153 -16.99 -20.87 -20.78
N ARG A 154 -16.48 -19.78 -21.37
CA ARG A 154 -16.43 -18.43 -20.85
C ARG A 154 -17.84 -17.93 -20.66
N ASP A 155 -18.03 -17.21 -19.58
CA ASP A 155 -19.15 -16.28 -19.48
C ASP A 155 -18.71 -14.96 -20.12
N PRO A 156 -19.07 -14.67 -21.39
CA PRO A 156 -18.75 -13.39 -22.03
C PRO A 156 -19.35 -12.21 -21.24
N SER A 157 -20.34 -12.44 -20.38
CA SER A 157 -20.95 -11.40 -19.55
C SER A 157 -19.95 -10.79 -18.55
N ALA A 158 -19.02 -11.58 -18.00
CA ALA A 158 -18.05 -11.09 -17.01
C ALA A 158 -17.05 -10.10 -17.64
N LEU A 159 -16.51 -10.45 -18.81
CA LEU A 159 -15.60 -9.59 -19.57
C LEU A 159 -16.36 -8.38 -20.17
N ARG A 160 -17.63 -8.52 -20.54
CA ARG A 160 -18.49 -7.39 -20.96
C ARG A 160 -18.73 -6.41 -19.81
N ARG A 161 -19.00 -6.91 -18.60
CA ARG A 161 -19.13 -6.09 -17.39
C ARG A 161 -17.82 -5.37 -17.07
N CYS A 162 -16.69 -6.08 -17.17
CA CYS A 162 -15.36 -5.49 -17.02
C CYS A 162 -15.15 -4.34 -18.00
N ARG A 163 -15.50 -4.52 -19.28
CA ARG A 163 -15.40 -3.46 -20.31
C ARG A 163 -16.22 -2.22 -19.95
N VAL A 164 -17.46 -2.37 -19.50
CA VAL A 164 -18.32 -1.23 -19.12
C VAL A 164 -17.71 -0.47 -17.94
N THR A 165 -17.32 -1.18 -16.88
CA THR A 165 -16.68 -0.56 -15.70
C THR A 165 -15.35 0.10 -16.06
N LEU A 166 -14.51 -0.58 -16.84
CA LEU A 166 -13.21 -0.06 -17.29
C LEU A 166 -13.37 1.18 -18.17
N SER A 167 -14.28 1.15 -19.15
CA SER A 167 -14.56 2.30 -20.02
C SER A 167 -15.01 3.50 -19.18
N ALA A 168 -15.97 3.32 -18.27
CA ALA A 168 -16.42 4.40 -17.38
C ALA A 168 -15.28 4.96 -16.51
N LEU A 169 -14.46 4.08 -15.91
CA LEU A 169 -13.29 4.49 -15.12
C LEU A 169 -12.30 5.31 -15.95
N LEU A 170 -11.96 4.84 -17.15
CA LEU A 170 -10.99 5.50 -18.02
C LEU A 170 -11.51 6.86 -18.53
N TRP A 171 -12.79 6.95 -18.91
CA TRP A 171 -13.40 8.22 -19.32
C TRP A 171 -13.42 9.23 -18.17
N SER A 172 -13.76 8.80 -16.95
CA SER A 172 -13.70 9.67 -15.77
C SER A 172 -12.29 10.13 -15.47
N PHE A 173 -11.30 9.22 -15.54
CA PHE A 173 -9.89 9.56 -15.35
C PHE A 173 -9.41 10.58 -16.38
N VAL A 174 -9.66 10.34 -17.67
CA VAL A 174 -9.30 11.27 -18.76
C VAL A 174 -9.98 12.62 -18.55
N ALA A 175 -11.29 12.65 -18.27
CA ALA A 175 -12.02 13.88 -18.03
C ALA A 175 -11.42 14.68 -16.85
N PHE A 176 -11.08 13.98 -15.76
CA PHE A 176 -10.44 14.59 -14.60
C PHE A 176 -9.05 15.15 -14.93
N SER A 177 -8.18 14.40 -15.62
CA SER A 177 -6.85 14.86 -16.03
C SER A 177 -6.91 16.11 -16.91
N TYR A 178 -7.82 16.16 -17.88
CA TYR A 178 -7.99 17.34 -18.74
C TYR A 178 -8.67 18.52 -18.01
N ALA A 179 -9.56 18.27 -17.04
CA ALA A 179 -10.09 19.32 -16.18
C ALA A 179 -8.97 19.96 -15.35
N SER A 180 -8.09 19.14 -14.76
CA SER A 180 -6.89 19.62 -14.06
C SER A 180 -6.00 20.47 -14.97
N LEU A 181 -5.75 20.02 -16.21
CA LEU A 181 -4.99 20.79 -17.21
C LEU A 181 -5.63 22.15 -17.51
N ILE A 182 -6.95 22.19 -17.70
CA ILE A 182 -7.67 23.45 -17.95
C ILE A 182 -7.53 24.39 -16.76
N VAL A 183 -7.71 23.88 -15.53
CA VAL A 183 -7.50 24.66 -14.30
C VAL A 183 -6.09 25.25 -14.30
N TRP A 184 -5.05 24.45 -14.57
CA TRP A 184 -3.66 24.88 -14.57
C TRP A 184 -3.34 25.94 -15.63
N ILE A 185 -3.91 25.83 -16.84
CA ILE A 185 -3.73 26.83 -17.91
C ILE A 185 -4.46 28.13 -17.56
N VAL A 186 -5.68 28.03 -17.05
CA VAL A 186 -6.57 29.19 -16.87
C VAL A 186 -6.22 30.01 -15.62
N LEU A 187 -5.72 29.36 -14.56
CA LEU A 187 -5.48 30.01 -13.27
C LEU A 187 -4.56 31.23 -13.29
N PRO A 188 -3.42 31.24 -14.01
CA PRO A 188 -2.53 32.41 -14.05
C PRO A 188 -3.20 33.70 -14.54
N PHE A 189 -4.36 33.63 -15.20
CA PHE A 189 -5.12 34.81 -15.59
C PHE A 189 -5.98 35.41 -14.47
N PHE A 190 -6.20 34.68 -13.38
CA PHE A 190 -7.04 35.08 -12.24
C PHE A 190 -6.24 35.41 -10.98
N VAL A 191 -4.96 35.05 -10.93
CA VAL A 191 -4.05 35.36 -9.84
C VAL A 191 -3.39 36.72 -10.10
N ASP A 192 -3.08 37.47 -9.03
CA ASP A 192 -2.34 38.73 -9.12
C ASP A 192 -1.15 38.59 -10.10
N GLU A 193 -0.93 39.63 -10.92
CA GLU A 193 -0.10 39.51 -12.11
C GLU A 193 1.36 39.08 -11.84
N TYR A 194 1.86 39.17 -10.61
CA TYR A 194 3.28 39.00 -10.31
C TYR A 194 3.57 38.06 -9.12
N THR A 195 4.47 37.11 -9.32
CA THR A 195 5.11 36.30 -8.30
C THR A 195 6.39 37.02 -7.80
N ALA A 196 6.50 37.24 -6.50
CA ALA A 196 7.72 37.76 -5.88
C ALA A 196 8.75 36.65 -5.70
N ILE A 197 10.02 36.93 -6.03
CA ILE A 197 11.17 36.03 -5.91
C ILE A 197 12.27 36.74 -5.14
N THR A 198 12.74 36.13 -4.05
CA THR A 198 13.83 36.66 -3.24
C THR A 198 15.17 36.18 -3.81
N ASN A 199 15.99 37.11 -4.28
CA ASN A 199 17.31 36.82 -4.84
C ASN A 199 18.35 36.54 -3.74
N LEU A 200 19.53 36.07 -4.15
CA LEU A 200 20.69 35.81 -3.27
C LEU A 200 21.19 37.04 -2.50
N ASP A 201 20.98 38.23 -3.05
CA ASP A 201 21.32 39.51 -2.41
C ASP A 201 20.20 40.03 -1.48
N GLY A 202 19.13 39.25 -1.28
CA GLY A 202 17.96 39.63 -0.50
C GLY A 202 16.99 40.58 -1.23
N THR A 203 17.28 40.97 -2.48
CA THR A 203 16.37 41.80 -3.27
C THR A 203 15.17 40.99 -3.73
N VAL A 204 13.98 41.59 -3.69
CA VAL A 204 12.74 40.95 -4.15
C VAL A 204 12.45 41.40 -5.58
N THR A 205 12.53 40.47 -6.52
CA THR A 205 12.16 40.68 -7.93
C THR A 205 10.77 40.15 -8.22
N ARG A 206 10.00 40.84 -9.06
CA ARG A 206 8.61 40.48 -9.36
C ARG A 206 8.48 39.99 -10.79
N TYR A 207 8.28 38.69 -10.97
CA TYR A 207 8.09 38.06 -12.27
C TYR A 207 6.61 37.87 -12.54
N ARG A 208 6.19 38.10 -13.79
CA ARG A 208 4.79 37.86 -14.15
C ARG A 208 4.47 36.37 -14.07
N THR A 209 3.42 35.98 -13.34
CA THR A 209 3.10 34.56 -13.07
C THR A 209 2.80 33.79 -14.36
N THR A 210 3.30 32.55 -14.45
CA THR A 210 3.06 31.62 -15.56
C THR A 210 2.55 30.26 -15.05
N ILE A 211 2.41 29.26 -15.92
CA ILE A 211 1.86 27.94 -15.57
C ILE A 211 2.82 27.14 -14.71
N HIS A 212 4.11 27.18 -15.00
CA HIS A 212 5.16 26.49 -14.27
C HIS A 212 6.10 27.45 -13.54
N ASN A 213 5.94 28.76 -13.73
CA ASN A 213 6.88 29.79 -13.28
C ASN A 213 8.32 29.44 -13.70
N MET A 214 8.51 28.96 -14.93
CA MET A 214 9.83 28.63 -15.44
C MET A 214 10.70 29.88 -15.52
N GLN A 215 11.93 29.75 -15.05
CA GLN A 215 12.91 30.82 -15.09
C GLN A 215 13.75 30.73 -16.36
N PHE A 216 13.96 31.89 -16.98
CA PHE A 216 14.78 32.04 -18.18
C PHE A 216 15.86 33.09 -17.91
N PRO A 217 17.09 32.91 -18.44
CA PRO A 217 18.22 33.82 -18.20
C PRO A 217 18.07 35.09 -19.04
N VAL A 218 16.98 35.82 -18.83
CA VAL A 218 16.68 37.10 -19.47
C VAL A 218 16.51 38.17 -18.39
N PRO A 219 16.93 39.41 -18.62
CA PRO A 219 16.73 40.49 -17.65
C PRO A 219 15.25 40.65 -17.28
N LEU A 220 14.96 41.02 -16.03
CA LEU A 220 13.59 41.14 -15.51
C LEU A 220 12.68 42.04 -16.37
N SER A 221 13.22 43.16 -16.86
CA SER A 221 12.50 44.07 -17.76
C SER A 221 12.12 43.42 -19.10
N VAL A 222 12.97 42.52 -19.59
CA VAL A 222 12.73 41.75 -20.82
C VAL A 222 11.74 40.62 -20.55
N TYR A 223 11.90 39.87 -19.44
CA TYR A 223 10.98 38.80 -19.03
C TYR A 223 9.54 39.31 -18.94
N ASN A 224 9.35 40.43 -18.23
CA ASN A 224 8.03 41.02 -18.00
C ASN A 224 7.49 41.80 -19.21
N SER A 225 8.27 41.96 -20.29
CA SER A 225 7.74 42.52 -21.52
C SER A 225 6.65 41.61 -22.08
N ARG A 226 5.51 42.19 -22.48
CA ARG A 226 4.36 41.45 -23.00
C ARG A 226 4.73 40.38 -24.06
N PRO A 227 5.53 40.68 -25.11
CA PRO A 227 5.82 39.68 -26.14
C PRO A 227 6.65 38.50 -25.62
N VAL A 228 7.63 38.74 -24.74
CA VAL A 228 8.50 37.69 -24.20
C VAL A 228 7.74 36.83 -23.20
N TRP A 229 6.98 37.45 -22.30
CA TRP A 229 6.13 36.71 -21.36
C TRP A 229 5.10 35.85 -22.09
N THR A 230 4.45 36.36 -23.15
CA THR A 230 3.50 35.58 -23.95
C THR A 230 4.18 34.37 -24.60
N LEU A 231 5.41 34.53 -25.11
CA LEU A 231 6.17 33.42 -25.68
C LEU A 231 6.50 32.34 -24.64
N ILE A 232 6.94 32.75 -23.44
CA ILE A 232 7.23 31.85 -22.33
C ILE A 232 5.96 31.11 -21.90
N TYR A 233 4.87 31.85 -21.70
CA TYR A 233 3.58 31.29 -21.32
C TYR A 233 3.08 30.27 -22.34
N VAL A 234 3.12 30.57 -23.64
CA VAL A 234 2.74 29.62 -24.72
C VAL A 234 3.64 28.38 -24.72
N THR A 235 4.93 28.54 -24.45
CA THR A 235 5.88 27.42 -24.33
C THR A 235 5.52 26.51 -23.14
N GLU A 236 5.21 27.10 -21.99
CA GLU A 236 4.79 26.34 -20.82
C GLU A 236 3.42 25.66 -20.99
N VAL A 237 2.46 26.32 -21.66
CA VAL A 237 1.17 25.70 -22.05
C VAL A 237 1.44 24.45 -22.87
N TYR A 238 2.32 24.56 -23.86
CA TYR A 238 2.68 23.44 -24.72
C TYR A 238 3.30 22.29 -23.91
N VAL A 239 4.27 22.56 -23.04
CA VAL A 239 4.87 21.55 -22.15
C VAL A 239 3.82 20.91 -21.25
N CYS A 240 2.95 21.70 -20.63
CA CYS A 240 1.89 21.20 -19.75
C CYS A 240 0.92 20.26 -20.49
N ILE A 241 0.48 20.64 -21.70
CA ILE A 241 -0.38 19.80 -22.54
C ILE A 241 0.33 18.49 -22.89
N VAL A 242 1.60 18.55 -23.29
CA VAL A 242 2.40 17.38 -23.65
C VAL A 242 2.54 16.43 -22.45
N ASP A 243 2.89 16.95 -21.28
CA ASP A 243 3.09 16.16 -20.07
C ASP A 243 1.79 15.48 -19.63
N VAL A 244 0.68 16.22 -19.56
CA VAL A 244 -0.65 15.64 -19.22
C VAL A 244 -1.11 14.62 -20.26
N PHE A 245 -0.86 14.88 -21.55
CA PHE A 245 -1.20 13.95 -22.62
C PHE A 245 -0.45 12.61 -22.48
N ILE A 246 0.88 12.66 -22.31
CA ILE A 246 1.71 11.46 -22.15
C ILE A 246 1.34 10.70 -20.89
N TRP A 247 1.16 11.43 -19.78
CA TRP A 247 0.73 10.88 -18.50
C TRP A 247 -0.60 10.12 -18.68
N THR A 248 -1.61 10.77 -19.24
CA THR A 248 -2.94 10.19 -19.44
C THR A 248 -2.88 8.93 -20.30
N ILE A 249 -2.15 8.96 -21.43
CA ILE A 249 -2.05 7.82 -22.33
C ILE A 249 -1.43 6.60 -21.66
N PHE A 250 -0.31 6.80 -20.96
CA PHE A 250 0.41 5.70 -20.32
C PHE A 250 -0.45 5.06 -19.21
N ASP A 251 -1.08 5.88 -18.37
CA ASP A 251 -1.89 5.38 -17.26
C ASP A 251 -3.17 4.69 -17.76
N CYS A 252 -3.81 5.21 -18.82
CA CYS A 252 -4.92 4.51 -19.47
C CYS A 252 -4.52 3.12 -19.98
N TYR A 253 -3.34 2.99 -20.59
CA TYR A 253 -2.82 1.69 -21.02
C TYR A 253 -2.59 0.75 -19.83
N LEU A 254 -1.91 1.25 -18.78
CA LEU A 254 -1.59 0.49 -17.57
C LEU A 254 -2.86 -0.08 -16.93
N VAL A 255 -3.85 0.77 -16.67
CA VAL A 255 -5.13 0.41 -16.05
C VAL A 255 -5.89 -0.59 -16.90
N THR A 256 -5.95 -0.36 -18.22
CA THR A 256 -6.60 -1.28 -19.16
C THR A 256 -6.00 -2.68 -19.05
N MET A 257 -4.68 -2.79 -19.09
CA MET A 257 -4.02 -4.10 -19.00
C MET A 257 -4.21 -4.74 -17.62
N CYS A 258 -4.18 -3.98 -16.53
CA CYS A 258 -4.46 -4.49 -15.20
C CYS A 258 -5.86 -5.13 -15.11
N PHE A 259 -6.88 -4.45 -15.64
CA PHE A 259 -8.25 -4.96 -15.65
C PHE A 259 -8.44 -6.16 -16.59
N VAL A 260 -7.81 -6.13 -17.77
CA VAL A 260 -7.81 -7.26 -18.72
C VAL A 260 -7.20 -8.50 -18.08
N LEU A 261 -6.01 -8.40 -17.50
CA LEU A 261 -5.32 -9.52 -16.86
C LEU A 261 -6.11 -10.06 -15.66
N ASN A 262 -6.63 -9.19 -14.80
CA ASN A 262 -7.52 -9.57 -13.71
C ASN A 262 -8.76 -10.34 -14.21
N ALA A 263 -9.42 -9.85 -15.26
CA ALA A 263 -10.60 -10.50 -15.82
C ALA A 263 -10.27 -11.85 -16.48
N GLN A 264 -9.15 -11.96 -17.18
CA GLN A 264 -8.69 -13.23 -17.76
C GLN A 264 -8.35 -14.25 -16.67
N PHE A 265 -7.64 -13.86 -15.61
CA PHE A 265 -7.33 -14.76 -14.48
C PHE A 265 -8.60 -15.24 -13.75
N ARG A 266 -9.60 -14.37 -13.55
CA ARG A 266 -10.90 -14.77 -12.98
C ARG A 266 -11.67 -15.72 -13.88
N THR A 267 -11.68 -15.45 -15.18
CA THR A 267 -12.33 -16.31 -16.18
C THR A 267 -11.70 -17.69 -16.17
N MET A 268 -10.39 -17.76 -16.07
CA MET A 268 -9.65 -19.01 -16.01
C MET A 268 -9.86 -19.76 -14.70
N SER A 269 -9.88 -19.07 -13.55
CA SER A 269 -10.26 -19.64 -12.26
C SER A 269 -11.66 -20.28 -12.30
N THR A 270 -12.61 -19.60 -12.95
CA THR A 270 -13.97 -20.12 -13.15
C THR A 270 -13.98 -21.33 -14.09
N GLY A 271 -13.16 -21.31 -15.15
CA GLY A 271 -12.95 -22.47 -16.02
C GLY A 271 -12.50 -23.69 -15.23
N TYR A 272 -11.45 -23.53 -14.41
CA TYR A 272 -10.97 -24.59 -13.53
C TYR A 272 -12.03 -25.09 -12.54
N LEU A 273 -12.83 -24.20 -11.95
CA LEU A 273 -13.92 -24.57 -11.04
C LEU A 273 -14.95 -25.51 -11.70
N THR A 274 -15.17 -25.34 -13.02
CA THR A 274 -16.13 -26.17 -13.77
C THR A 274 -15.60 -27.54 -14.17
N LEU A 275 -14.28 -27.79 -14.03
CA LEU A 275 -13.70 -29.08 -14.36
C LEU A 275 -14.30 -30.22 -13.54
N GLY A 276 -14.68 -31.29 -14.23
CA GLY A 276 -15.26 -32.48 -13.63
C GLY A 276 -16.72 -32.34 -13.19
N ARG A 277 -17.35 -31.18 -13.38
CA ARG A 277 -18.81 -31.03 -13.23
C ARG A 277 -19.45 -31.31 -14.59
N ARG A 278 -20.24 -32.38 -14.69
CA ARG A 278 -21.00 -32.68 -15.92
C ARG A 278 -21.85 -31.47 -16.27
N ARG A 279 -21.53 -30.78 -17.39
CA ARG A 279 -22.52 -29.95 -18.06
C ARG A 279 -23.55 -30.91 -18.65
N VAL A 280 -24.65 -31.12 -17.94
CA VAL A 280 -25.86 -31.66 -18.56
C VAL A 280 -26.28 -30.61 -19.57
N LYS A 281 -25.81 -30.71 -20.82
CA LYS A 281 -26.37 -29.92 -21.91
C LYS A 281 -27.85 -30.31 -21.95
N PRO A 282 -28.79 -29.37 -21.76
CA PRO A 282 -30.19 -29.67 -22.00
C PRO A 282 -30.27 -30.16 -23.44
N LEU A 283 -30.68 -31.42 -23.63
CA LEU A 283 -30.90 -31.94 -24.97
C LEU A 283 -31.97 -31.05 -25.61
N PRO A 284 -31.78 -30.52 -26.82
CA PRO A 284 -32.84 -29.80 -27.53
C PRO A 284 -34.06 -30.73 -27.62
N GLN A 285 -35.17 -30.34 -27.01
CA GLN A 285 -36.28 -31.25 -26.70
C GLN A 285 -37.14 -31.61 -27.93
N ASP A 286 -36.86 -31.06 -29.12
CA ASP A 286 -37.84 -31.03 -30.22
C ASP A 286 -37.46 -31.78 -31.51
N THR A 287 -36.41 -32.61 -31.50
CA THR A 287 -36.15 -33.50 -32.65
C THR A 287 -36.36 -34.97 -32.27
N PRO A 288 -37.43 -35.63 -32.75
CA PRO A 288 -37.65 -37.07 -32.58
C PRO A 288 -36.63 -37.84 -33.42
N VAL A 289 -35.42 -38.05 -32.88
CA VAL A 289 -34.38 -38.85 -33.53
C VAL A 289 -34.65 -40.33 -33.24
N LYS A 290 -35.04 -41.04 -34.30
CA LYS A 290 -35.13 -42.49 -34.32
C LYS A 290 -33.76 -43.13 -34.04
N GLY A 291 -33.64 -43.84 -32.92
CA GLY A 291 -32.94 -45.14 -32.84
C GLY A 291 -31.40 -45.18 -32.92
N ALA A 292 -30.67 -44.08 -32.80
CA ALA A 292 -29.20 -44.15 -32.71
C ALA A 292 -28.75 -44.32 -31.25
N LEU A 293 -28.44 -45.55 -30.85
CA LEU A 293 -27.84 -45.90 -29.57
C LEU A 293 -26.44 -45.28 -29.45
N ILE A 294 -26.35 -44.05 -28.91
CA ILE A 294 -25.07 -43.36 -28.68
C ILE A 294 -24.29 -44.15 -27.62
N LYS A 295 -23.17 -44.77 -28.03
CA LYS A 295 -22.25 -45.51 -27.14
C LYS A 295 -21.75 -44.58 -26.03
N PHE A 296 -22.15 -44.86 -24.79
CA PHE A 296 -21.78 -44.13 -23.58
C PHE A 296 -20.27 -44.15 -23.23
N ASN A 297 -19.45 -44.91 -23.96
CA ASN A 297 -18.02 -45.08 -23.67
C ASN A 297 -17.13 -43.95 -24.20
N ASP A 298 -17.54 -43.17 -25.22
CA ASP A 298 -16.75 -42.04 -25.74
C ASP A 298 -16.80 -40.77 -24.87
N VAL A 299 -17.75 -40.69 -23.93
CA VAL A 299 -17.92 -39.50 -23.07
C VAL A 299 -16.93 -39.49 -21.89
N LYS A 300 -16.22 -40.60 -21.65
CA LYS A 300 -15.37 -40.78 -20.45
C LYS A 300 -13.95 -40.20 -20.58
N SER A 301 -13.50 -39.74 -21.76
CA SER A 301 -12.10 -39.28 -21.95
C SER A 301 -11.86 -37.75 -21.98
N ASN A 302 -12.87 -36.89 -21.98
CA ASN A 302 -12.63 -35.46 -22.29
C ASN A 302 -12.10 -34.59 -21.14
N HIS A 303 -12.28 -34.95 -19.86
CA HIS A 303 -11.89 -34.06 -18.75
C HIS A 303 -10.37 -33.83 -18.63
N TYR A 304 -9.56 -34.81 -19.01
CA TYR A 304 -8.11 -34.65 -19.01
C TYR A 304 -7.65 -33.66 -20.08
N ASP A 305 -8.22 -33.76 -21.28
CA ASP A 305 -7.90 -32.86 -22.40
C ASP A 305 -8.39 -31.43 -22.11
N ASP A 306 -9.55 -31.27 -21.46
CA ASP A 306 -10.03 -29.98 -20.96
C ASP A 306 -9.03 -29.35 -19.97
N LEU A 307 -8.51 -30.13 -19.02
CA LEU A 307 -7.50 -29.66 -18.06
C LEU A 307 -6.21 -29.24 -18.77
N ILE A 308 -5.73 -30.02 -19.75
CA ILE A 308 -4.54 -29.67 -20.54
C ILE A 308 -4.77 -28.37 -21.32
N GLY A 309 -5.94 -28.21 -21.94
CA GLY A 309 -6.34 -26.98 -22.63
C GLY A 309 -6.30 -25.77 -21.71
N HIS A 310 -6.89 -25.86 -20.51
CA HIS A 310 -6.83 -24.80 -19.51
C HIS A 310 -5.41 -24.48 -19.02
N ILE A 311 -4.54 -25.49 -18.90
CA ILE A 311 -3.14 -25.30 -18.50
C ILE A 311 -2.37 -24.55 -19.60
N GLU A 312 -2.60 -24.88 -20.87
CA GLU A 312 -1.94 -24.18 -21.98
C GLU A 312 -2.43 -22.72 -22.08
N ASP A 313 -3.72 -22.48 -21.92
CA ASP A 313 -4.30 -21.14 -21.83
C ASP A 313 -3.70 -20.32 -20.68
N ASN A 314 -3.54 -20.94 -19.50
CA ASN A 314 -2.87 -20.33 -18.36
C ASN A 314 -1.41 -20.00 -18.66
N ARG A 315 -0.69 -20.89 -19.34
CA ARG A 315 0.70 -20.66 -19.73
C ARG A 315 0.82 -19.49 -20.70
N LYS A 316 -0.10 -19.38 -21.68
CA LYS A 316 -0.18 -18.23 -22.60
C LYS A 316 -0.41 -16.93 -21.82
N LEU A 317 -1.38 -16.93 -20.91
CA LEU A 317 -1.70 -15.76 -20.07
C LEU A 317 -0.55 -15.35 -19.14
N ILE A 318 0.15 -16.33 -18.53
CA ILE A 318 1.34 -16.07 -17.71
C ILE A 318 2.46 -15.43 -18.54
N LYS A 319 2.71 -15.91 -19.77
CA LYS A 319 3.69 -15.29 -20.68
C LYS A 319 3.32 -13.84 -21.02
N ALA A 320 2.03 -13.55 -21.26
CA ALA A 320 1.57 -12.18 -21.48
C ALA A 320 1.76 -11.30 -20.22
N PHE A 321 1.41 -11.83 -19.05
CA PHE A 321 1.66 -11.16 -17.77
C PHE A 321 3.15 -10.86 -17.56
N ASP A 322 4.04 -11.78 -17.91
CA ASP A 322 5.48 -11.60 -17.80
C ASP A 322 6.01 -10.50 -18.71
N VAL A 323 5.59 -10.49 -19.98
CA VAL A 323 5.98 -9.44 -20.93
C VAL A 323 5.44 -8.08 -20.50
N PHE A 324 4.21 -8.01 -19.99
CA PHE A 324 3.62 -6.79 -19.42
C PHE A 324 4.45 -6.28 -18.24
N PHE A 325 4.73 -7.17 -17.29
CA PHE A 325 5.47 -6.84 -16.09
C PHE A 325 6.91 -6.38 -16.40
N ASP A 326 7.59 -7.02 -17.35
CA ASP A 326 8.97 -6.66 -17.71
C ASP A 326 9.07 -5.26 -18.33
N VAL A 327 8.04 -4.79 -19.05
CA VAL A 327 8.01 -3.43 -19.61
C VAL A 327 7.59 -2.40 -18.56
N ILE A 328 6.57 -2.72 -17.76
CA ILE A 328 5.89 -1.77 -16.88
C ILE A 328 6.58 -1.61 -15.53
N ARG A 329 7.25 -2.65 -15.01
CA ARG A 329 7.91 -2.63 -13.71
C ARG A 329 8.81 -1.42 -13.47
N PRO A 330 9.80 -1.09 -14.34
CA PRO A 330 10.67 0.05 -14.09
C PRO A 330 9.89 1.38 -14.03
N VAL A 331 8.84 1.53 -14.86
CA VAL A 331 8.03 2.76 -14.86
C VAL A 331 7.26 2.90 -13.58
N VAL A 332 6.55 1.86 -13.14
CA VAL A 332 5.74 1.93 -11.91
C VAL A 332 6.61 2.10 -10.66
N LEU A 333 7.82 1.51 -10.61
CA LEU A 333 8.74 1.74 -9.49
C LEU A 333 9.19 3.21 -9.41
N VAL A 334 9.59 3.80 -10.54
CA VAL A 334 9.94 5.23 -10.59
C VAL A 334 8.71 6.09 -10.31
N GLN A 335 7.54 5.73 -10.83
CA GLN A 335 6.27 6.42 -10.60
C GLN A 335 5.91 6.50 -9.13
N ILE A 336 6.08 5.40 -8.38
CA ILE A 336 5.76 5.38 -6.96
C ILE A 336 6.73 6.30 -6.21
N GLY A 337 8.05 6.20 -6.43
CA GLY A 337 9.01 7.09 -5.78
C GLY A 337 8.79 8.57 -6.13
N ASN A 338 8.54 8.86 -7.41
CA ASN A 338 8.28 10.19 -7.94
C ASN A 338 6.96 10.78 -7.41
N GLY A 339 5.90 9.96 -7.42
CA GLY A 339 4.58 10.33 -6.96
C GLY A 339 4.57 10.60 -5.46
N SER A 340 5.26 9.77 -4.66
CA SER A 340 5.45 10.03 -3.23
C SER A 340 6.15 11.37 -3.01
N TYR A 341 7.31 11.60 -3.62
CA TYR A 341 8.04 12.86 -3.49
C TYR A 341 7.17 14.07 -3.87
N SER A 342 6.52 14.00 -5.03
CA SER A 342 5.72 15.11 -5.56
C SER A 342 4.49 15.38 -4.70
N LEU A 343 3.82 14.33 -4.20
CA LEU A 343 2.70 14.45 -3.27
C LEU A 343 3.13 15.15 -1.97
N ILE A 344 4.28 14.76 -1.41
CA ILE A 344 4.83 15.36 -0.19
C ILE A 344 5.14 16.83 -0.42
N SER A 345 5.83 17.16 -1.52
CA SER A 345 6.14 18.54 -1.88
C SER A 345 4.87 19.37 -2.09
N LEU A 346 3.84 18.84 -2.76
CA LEU A 346 2.58 19.58 -2.96
C LEU A 346 1.78 19.77 -1.68
N ILE A 347 1.74 18.78 -0.79
CA ILE A 347 1.10 18.92 0.52
C ILE A 347 1.83 20.00 1.31
N PHE A 348 3.16 19.93 1.37
CA PHE A 348 4.00 20.95 2.02
C PHE A 348 3.73 22.35 1.47
N LEU A 349 3.68 22.51 0.14
CA LEU A 349 3.39 23.78 -0.52
C LEU A 349 1.98 24.29 -0.24
N THR A 350 0.98 23.40 -0.24
CA THR A 350 -0.41 23.75 0.07
C THR A 350 -0.53 24.21 1.52
N SER A 351 0.12 23.51 2.46
CA SER A 351 0.16 23.89 3.87
C SER A 351 0.87 25.23 4.06
N LEU A 352 2.00 25.45 3.40
CA LEU A 352 2.74 26.71 3.46
C LEU A 352 1.91 27.88 2.93
N MET A 353 1.20 27.68 1.82
CA MET A 353 0.28 28.67 1.25
C MET A 353 -0.90 29.01 2.15
N TYR A 354 -1.52 27.98 2.74
CA TYR A 354 -2.60 28.19 3.70
C TYR A 354 -2.15 29.08 4.86
N LEU A 355 -0.93 28.83 5.34
CA LEU A 355 -0.42 29.47 6.53
C LEU A 355 0.14 30.87 6.28
N THR A 356 0.54 31.18 5.05
CA THR A 356 0.91 32.55 4.63
C THR A 356 -0.31 33.47 4.51
N GLY A 357 -1.50 32.98 4.90
CA GLY A 357 -2.75 33.70 4.78
C GLY A 357 -3.24 33.81 3.34
N VAL A 358 -2.65 33.06 2.41
CA VAL A 358 -3.14 33.04 1.04
C VAL A 358 -4.54 32.40 1.05
N PRO A 359 -5.57 33.09 0.50
CA PRO A 359 -6.92 32.56 0.52
C PRO A 359 -6.99 31.16 -0.09
N VAL A 360 -7.80 30.28 0.52
CA VAL A 360 -8.10 28.93 0.00
C VAL A 360 -8.67 28.97 -1.43
N LEU A 361 -9.36 30.05 -1.78
CA LEU A 361 -9.89 30.29 -3.12
C LEU A 361 -8.88 30.96 -4.07
N SER A 362 -7.64 31.20 -3.63
CA SER A 362 -6.59 31.72 -4.49
C SER A 362 -6.24 30.68 -5.56
N GLY A 363 -5.83 31.17 -6.73
CA GLY A 363 -5.38 30.29 -7.79
C GLY A 363 -4.26 29.32 -7.36
N PRO A 364 -3.12 29.77 -6.80
CA PRO A 364 -2.03 28.84 -6.56
C PRO A 364 -2.38 27.76 -5.51
N PHE A 365 -3.29 28.06 -4.57
CA PHE A 365 -3.82 27.06 -3.65
C PHE A 365 -4.66 26.00 -4.36
N LEU A 366 -5.62 26.42 -5.20
CA LEU A 366 -6.44 25.52 -6.01
C LEU A 366 -5.59 24.65 -6.95
N LYS A 367 -4.51 25.21 -7.49
CA LYS A 367 -3.53 24.50 -8.33
C LYS A 367 -2.86 23.34 -7.59
N PHE A 368 -2.39 23.60 -6.37
CA PHE A 368 -1.72 22.58 -5.57
C PHE A 368 -2.67 21.51 -5.08
N ILE A 369 -3.87 21.88 -4.63
CA ILE A 369 -4.92 20.89 -4.28
C ILE A 369 -5.26 20.01 -5.49
N CYS A 370 -5.47 20.63 -6.66
CA CYS A 370 -5.74 19.89 -7.89
C CYS A 370 -4.59 18.93 -8.24
N GLY A 371 -3.34 19.36 -8.04
CA GLY A 371 -2.16 18.50 -8.19
C GLY A 371 -2.12 17.35 -7.19
N VAL A 372 -2.39 17.60 -5.91
CA VAL A 372 -2.49 16.58 -4.85
C VAL A 372 -3.52 15.52 -5.23
N ILE A 373 -4.75 15.94 -5.54
CA ILE A 373 -5.84 15.02 -5.91
C ILE A 373 -5.45 14.19 -7.15
N SER A 374 -4.84 14.83 -8.15
CA SER A 374 -4.42 14.15 -9.39
C SER A 374 -3.36 13.07 -9.14
N LEU A 375 -2.32 13.39 -8.37
CA LEU A 375 -1.25 12.43 -8.02
C LEU A 375 -1.74 11.32 -7.10
N THR A 376 -2.61 11.63 -6.12
CA THR A 376 -3.20 10.62 -5.24
C THR A 376 -4.08 9.65 -6.02
N LEU A 377 -4.94 10.14 -6.93
CA LEU A 377 -5.77 9.29 -7.79
C LEU A 377 -4.91 8.39 -8.68
N GLU A 378 -3.83 8.92 -9.26
CA GLU A 378 -2.88 8.15 -10.06
C GLU A 378 -2.26 7.00 -9.26
N LEU A 379 -1.64 7.30 -8.11
CA LEU A 379 -1.00 6.30 -7.26
C LEU A 379 -2.00 5.23 -6.80
N TYR A 380 -3.20 5.67 -6.41
CA TYR A 380 -4.29 4.78 -6.01
C TYR A 380 -4.68 3.81 -7.12
N ILE A 381 -4.95 4.33 -8.33
CA ILE A 381 -5.37 3.53 -9.48
C ILE A 381 -4.30 2.49 -9.86
N CYS A 382 -3.02 2.87 -9.83
CA CYS A 382 -1.90 1.96 -10.06
C CYS A 382 -1.86 0.84 -9.03
N CYS A 383 -1.86 1.17 -7.73
CA CYS A 383 -1.81 0.18 -6.66
C CYS A 383 -3.04 -0.72 -6.62
N TYR A 384 -4.22 -0.17 -6.88
CA TYR A 384 -5.48 -0.90 -7.01
C TYR A 384 -5.42 -1.94 -8.13
N GLY A 385 -4.96 -1.53 -9.32
CA GLY A 385 -4.83 -2.41 -10.48
C GLY A 385 -3.93 -3.62 -10.21
N PHE A 386 -2.75 -3.40 -9.63
CA PHE A 386 -1.82 -4.49 -9.30
C PHE A 386 -2.35 -5.43 -8.22
N ASN A 387 -2.99 -4.88 -7.17
CA ASN A 387 -3.61 -5.69 -6.11
C ASN A 387 -4.72 -6.61 -6.68
N HIS A 388 -5.50 -6.10 -7.63
CA HIS A 388 -6.53 -6.88 -8.30
C HIS A 388 -5.96 -8.03 -9.14
N ILE A 389 -4.87 -7.79 -9.88
CA ILE A 389 -4.19 -8.85 -10.63
C ILE A 389 -3.66 -9.92 -9.67
N GLU A 390 -3.01 -9.52 -8.58
CA GLU A 390 -2.45 -10.45 -7.60
C GLU A 390 -3.54 -11.33 -6.96
N THR A 391 -4.64 -10.71 -6.55
CA THR A 391 -5.81 -11.42 -6.01
C THR A 391 -6.43 -12.36 -7.04
N ALA A 392 -6.57 -11.92 -8.29
CA ALA A 392 -7.13 -12.79 -9.34
C ALA A 392 -6.21 -13.96 -9.69
N LYS A 393 -4.89 -13.75 -9.64
CA LYS A 393 -3.89 -14.78 -9.87
C LYS A 393 -3.91 -15.83 -8.78
N SER A 394 -4.04 -15.44 -7.51
CA SER A 394 -4.16 -16.40 -6.39
C SER A 394 -5.45 -17.22 -6.47
N ASN A 395 -6.54 -16.63 -6.98
CA ASN A 395 -7.82 -17.33 -7.20
C ASN A 395 -7.74 -18.46 -8.23
N ILE A 396 -6.74 -18.52 -9.11
CA ILE A 396 -6.57 -19.63 -10.06
C ILE A 396 -6.36 -20.96 -9.30
N ASN A 397 -5.50 -20.94 -8.28
CA ASN A 397 -5.25 -22.12 -7.45
C ASN A 397 -6.49 -22.54 -6.69
N PHE A 398 -7.28 -21.57 -6.23
CA PHE A 398 -8.57 -21.84 -5.58
C PHE A 398 -9.57 -22.47 -6.56
N GLY A 399 -9.63 -22.00 -7.81
CA GLY A 399 -10.45 -22.58 -8.87
C GLY A 399 -10.05 -24.02 -9.20
N LEU A 400 -8.75 -24.28 -9.36
CA LEU A 400 -8.19 -25.63 -9.53
C LEU A 400 -8.59 -26.56 -8.37
N TYR A 401 -8.45 -26.08 -7.14
CA TYR A 401 -8.79 -26.83 -5.94
C TYR A 401 -10.29 -27.13 -5.82
N SER A 402 -11.13 -26.20 -6.23
CA SER A 402 -12.60 -26.29 -6.12
C SER A 402 -13.27 -27.09 -7.26
N SER A 403 -12.47 -27.60 -8.20
CA SER A 403 -12.91 -28.53 -9.23
C SER A 403 -13.35 -29.88 -8.64
N ASN A 404 -14.06 -30.72 -9.41
CA ASN A 404 -14.46 -32.06 -8.96
C ASN A 404 -13.32 -33.09 -9.10
N TRP A 405 -12.09 -32.69 -8.75
CA TRP A 405 -10.89 -33.49 -8.99
C TRP A 405 -10.81 -34.77 -8.16
N THR A 406 -11.53 -34.86 -7.04
CA THR A 406 -11.55 -36.03 -6.16
C THR A 406 -12.13 -37.26 -6.85
N GLU A 407 -13.12 -37.07 -7.72
CA GLU A 407 -13.75 -38.11 -8.53
C GLU A 407 -12.97 -38.45 -9.80
N MET A 408 -11.94 -37.66 -10.15
CA MET A 408 -11.15 -37.86 -11.36
C MET A 408 -10.07 -38.94 -11.20
N ASP A 409 -9.54 -39.39 -12.33
CA ASP A 409 -8.48 -40.39 -12.39
C ASP A 409 -7.15 -39.88 -11.81
N LEU A 410 -6.23 -40.81 -11.52
CA LEU A 410 -4.94 -40.48 -10.93
C LEU A 410 -4.08 -39.59 -11.85
N LYS A 411 -4.24 -39.73 -13.16
CA LYS A 411 -3.52 -38.94 -14.16
C LYS A 411 -3.94 -37.47 -14.09
N PHE A 412 -5.24 -37.19 -14.08
CA PHE A 412 -5.79 -35.86 -13.89
C PHE A 412 -5.31 -35.23 -12.58
N LYS A 413 -5.40 -35.97 -11.47
CA LYS A 413 -4.97 -35.49 -10.14
C LYS A 413 -3.51 -35.05 -10.12
N LYS A 414 -2.61 -35.86 -10.71
CA LYS A 414 -1.18 -35.52 -10.81
C LYS A 414 -0.94 -34.27 -11.66
N THR A 415 -1.62 -34.15 -12.80
CA THR A 415 -1.51 -32.99 -13.68
C THR A 415 -2.09 -31.72 -13.04
N LEU A 416 -3.23 -31.82 -12.33
CA LEU A 416 -3.82 -30.72 -11.57
C LEU A 416 -2.86 -30.21 -10.48
N LEU A 417 -2.26 -31.13 -9.71
CA LEU A 417 -1.29 -30.78 -8.68
C LEU A 417 -0.05 -30.10 -9.28
N LEU A 418 0.42 -30.57 -10.44
CA LEU A 418 1.51 -29.92 -11.17
C LEU A 418 1.11 -28.50 -11.60
N ALA A 419 -0.12 -28.29 -12.10
CA ALA A 419 -0.62 -26.97 -12.46
C ALA A 419 -0.70 -26.03 -11.25
N MET A 420 -1.20 -26.52 -10.10
CA MET A 420 -1.21 -25.75 -8.85
C MET A 420 0.21 -25.39 -8.40
N LYS A 421 1.18 -26.32 -8.53
CA LYS A 421 2.59 -26.07 -8.20
C LYS A 421 3.22 -25.06 -9.17
N MET A 422 2.93 -25.15 -10.46
CA MET A 422 3.43 -24.21 -11.48
C MET A 422 2.90 -22.79 -11.25
N ASN A 423 1.61 -22.66 -10.89
CA ASN A 423 1.03 -21.36 -10.53
C ASN A 423 1.61 -20.81 -9.23
N SER A 424 1.80 -21.68 -8.24
CA SER A 424 2.35 -21.31 -6.93
C SER A 424 3.86 -21.05 -6.96
N SER A 425 4.61 -21.62 -7.90
CA SER A 425 6.03 -21.32 -8.11
C SER A 425 6.21 -20.02 -8.89
N HIS A 426 5.24 -19.67 -9.73
CA HIS A 426 5.19 -18.40 -10.44
C HIS A 426 4.78 -17.22 -9.53
N LYS A 427 5.45 -17.03 -8.39
CA LYS A 427 5.28 -15.86 -7.48
C LYS A 427 5.99 -14.61 -8.00
N ARG A 428 5.83 -14.33 -9.30
CA ARG A 428 6.18 -13.01 -9.83
C ARG A 428 5.13 -12.03 -9.29
N VAL A 429 5.50 -11.38 -8.20
CA VAL A 429 4.79 -10.27 -7.56
C VAL A 429 5.59 -9.02 -7.86
N MET A 430 4.90 -7.90 -8.12
CA MET A 430 5.53 -6.60 -8.28
C MET A 430 6.20 -6.26 -6.96
N LYS A 431 7.52 -6.42 -6.86
CA LYS A 431 8.27 -6.14 -5.64
C LYS A 431 9.12 -4.91 -5.83
N VAL A 432 8.94 -3.93 -4.94
CA VAL A 432 9.76 -2.72 -4.83
C VAL A 432 11.04 -3.04 -4.07
N SER A 433 10.90 -3.81 -2.99
CA SER A 433 12.01 -4.41 -2.26
C SER A 433 11.72 -5.90 -2.04
N PRO A 434 12.71 -6.71 -1.63
CA PRO A 434 12.49 -8.13 -1.30
C PRO A 434 11.28 -8.39 -0.38
N LYS A 435 10.94 -7.40 0.47
CA LYS A 435 9.88 -7.44 1.48
C LYS A 435 8.58 -6.70 1.11
N THR A 436 8.60 -5.80 0.13
CA THR A 436 7.44 -4.95 -0.21
C THR A 436 6.94 -5.25 -1.61
N SER A 437 5.69 -5.73 -1.70
CA SER A 437 4.97 -5.83 -2.97
C SER A 437 4.18 -4.55 -3.26
N VAL A 438 4.19 -4.11 -4.52
CA VAL A 438 3.33 -3.04 -5.02
C VAL A 438 1.88 -3.55 -4.99
N GLY A 439 1.09 -2.95 -4.12
CA GLY A 439 -0.33 -3.22 -3.96
C GLY A 439 -0.97 -2.13 -3.10
N LEU A 440 -2.22 -2.35 -2.68
CA LEU A 440 -2.91 -1.45 -1.74
C LEU A 440 -2.17 -1.34 -0.41
N GLU A 441 -1.46 -2.41 0.00
CA GLU A 441 -0.56 -2.38 1.16
C GLU A 441 0.60 -1.43 0.95
N MET A 442 1.21 -1.38 -0.24
CA MET A 442 2.24 -0.39 -0.54
C MET A 442 1.68 1.03 -0.61
N PHE A 443 0.46 1.24 -1.13
CA PHE A 443 -0.14 2.58 -1.11
C PHE A 443 -0.37 3.07 0.33
N ALA A 444 -0.88 2.19 1.20
CA ALA A 444 -0.96 2.46 2.63
C ALA A 444 0.45 2.71 3.20
N ARG A 445 1.42 1.85 2.90
CA ARG A 445 2.80 2.04 3.36
C ARG A 445 3.50 3.25 2.78
N VAL A 446 3.26 3.69 1.56
CA VAL A 446 3.83 4.95 1.04
C VAL A 446 3.26 6.13 1.81
N SER A 447 2.05 5.97 2.33
CA SER A 447 1.48 6.89 3.32
C SER A 447 2.14 6.72 4.71
N ASP A 448 2.78 5.57 5.00
CA ASP A 448 3.34 5.23 6.32
C ASP A 448 4.91 5.14 6.41
N GLU A 449 5.67 4.99 5.32
CA GLU A 449 7.06 4.48 5.24
C GLU A 449 8.08 5.62 5.33
N TYR A 450 7.98 6.41 6.40
CA TYR A 450 8.94 7.49 6.67
C TYR A 450 10.19 7.08 7.44
N VAL A 451 10.31 5.88 8.04
CA VAL A 451 11.46 5.62 8.95
C VAL A 451 11.84 4.14 9.05
N ILE A 452 13.12 3.82 8.76
CA ILE A 452 13.76 2.53 9.09
C ILE A 452 15.24 2.76 9.42
N PHE A 453 15.75 2.28 10.58
CA PHE A 453 17.08 1.61 10.68
C PHE A 453 17.27 0.77 11.98
N ASN A 454 18.29 -0.10 11.90
CA ASN A 454 18.52 -1.45 12.47
C ASN A 454 18.93 -1.66 13.95
N SER A 455 18.57 -2.87 14.48
CA SER A 455 19.37 -4.01 15.07
C SER A 455 20.38 -3.77 16.23
N ILE A 456 20.64 -4.57 17.30
CA ILE A 456 20.92 -6.03 17.51
C ILE A 456 20.84 -6.44 19.05
N HIS A 457 20.60 -7.75 19.34
CA HIS A 457 20.99 -8.64 20.51
C HIS A 457 20.17 -8.84 21.83
N GLY A 458 19.65 -10.08 22.04
CA GLY A 458 19.90 -10.98 23.21
C GLY A 458 18.97 -11.04 24.45
N GLY A 459 18.53 -12.26 24.88
CA GLY A 459 17.77 -12.62 26.14
C GLY A 459 16.22 -12.51 26.19
N THR A 460 15.46 -13.64 26.29
CA THR A 460 13.98 -13.87 26.10
C THR A 460 13.18 -13.29 24.88
N VAL A 461 12.16 -14.01 24.32
CA VAL A 461 10.87 -13.44 23.81
C VAL A 461 10.73 -11.91 23.77
N VAL A 462 10.09 -11.51 24.86
CA VAL A 462 10.04 -10.18 25.42
C VAL A 462 11.44 -9.84 25.91
N ASP A 463 11.97 -8.66 25.57
CA ASP A 463 13.19 -8.16 26.18
C ASP A 463 12.87 -7.77 27.65
N VAL A 464 13.02 -8.73 28.57
CA VAL A 464 12.67 -8.55 29.99
C VAL A 464 13.52 -7.45 30.62
N GLY A 465 14.76 -7.28 30.16
CA GLY A 465 15.63 -6.18 30.60
C GLY A 465 15.02 -4.83 30.24
N LEU A 466 14.58 -4.68 28.98
CA LEU A 466 13.90 -3.49 28.50
C LEU A 466 12.58 -3.24 29.23
N PHE A 467 11.76 -4.27 29.45
CA PHE A 467 10.49 -4.14 30.18
C PHE A 467 10.69 -3.79 31.67
N LYS A 468 11.78 -4.27 32.29
CA LYS A 468 12.19 -3.87 33.66
C LYS A 468 12.68 -2.43 33.69
N ALA A 469 13.45 -2.00 32.69
CA ALA A 469 13.93 -0.63 32.56
C ALA A 469 12.79 0.37 32.37
N ILE A 470 11.76 -0.02 31.60
CA ILE A 470 10.54 0.77 31.37
C ILE A 470 9.48 0.50 32.46
N GLY A 471 9.83 -0.13 33.59
CA GLY A 471 8.96 -0.33 34.76
C GLY A 471 7.71 -1.21 34.54
N MET A 472 7.46 -1.65 33.31
CA MET A 472 6.27 -2.42 32.95
C MET A 472 6.32 -3.84 33.51
N TYR A 473 7.52 -4.43 33.62
CA TYR A 473 7.66 -5.78 34.18
C TYR A 473 7.22 -5.84 35.65
N GLN A 474 7.58 -4.83 36.44
CA GLN A 474 7.21 -4.70 37.85
C GLN A 474 5.69 -4.55 38.02
N LEU A 475 5.03 -3.88 37.06
CA LEU A 475 3.57 -3.73 37.01
C LEU A 475 2.85 -5.05 36.69
N LEU A 476 3.41 -5.84 35.76
CA LEU A 476 2.80 -7.07 35.25
C LEU A 476 3.11 -8.31 36.10
N TYR A 477 4.31 -8.41 36.68
CA TYR A 477 4.80 -9.55 37.48
C TYR A 477 5.39 -9.10 38.83
N PRO A 478 4.58 -8.52 39.74
CA PRO A 478 5.09 -8.02 41.02
C PRO A 478 5.73 -9.13 41.88
N ALA A 479 5.18 -10.34 41.86
CA ALA A 479 5.69 -11.47 42.64
C ALA A 479 7.11 -11.90 42.23
N GLU A 480 7.42 -11.90 40.92
CA GLU A 480 8.76 -12.26 40.42
C GLU A 480 9.81 -11.17 40.69
N CYS A 481 9.37 -9.95 41.00
CA CYS A 481 10.23 -8.85 41.41
C CYS A 481 10.46 -8.77 42.92
N GLY A 482 9.96 -9.74 43.72
CA GLY A 482 10.08 -9.72 45.18
C GLY A 482 9.22 -8.66 45.87
N LEU A 483 8.23 -8.08 45.16
CA LEU A 483 7.26 -7.18 45.75
C LEU A 483 6.13 -8.02 46.37
N ASN A 484 6.24 -8.27 47.67
CA ASN A 484 5.30 -9.10 48.44
C ASN A 484 3.83 -8.61 48.39
N ASP A 485 3.59 -7.35 48.00
CA ASP A 485 2.25 -6.82 47.78
C ASP A 485 2.15 -6.03 46.47
N GLY A 486 1.71 -6.71 45.40
CA GLY A 486 1.44 -6.08 44.10
C GLY A 486 0.35 -4.99 44.14
N ARG A 487 -0.43 -4.91 45.24
CA ARG A 487 -1.40 -3.84 45.45
C ARG A 487 -0.72 -2.50 45.67
N GLY A 488 0.40 -2.45 46.40
CA GLY A 488 1.13 -1.21 46.68
C GLY A 488 1.60 -0.49 45.42
N TYR A 489 2.23 -1.22 44.49
CA TYR A 489 2.72 -0.64 43.23
C TYR A 489 1.58 -0.16 42.32
N ARG A 490 0.46 -0.91 42.25
CA ARG A 490 -0.73 -0.49 41.50
C ARG A 490 -1.35 0.78 42.07
N THR A 491 -1.44 0.88 43.40
CA THR A 491 -1.92 2.09 44.08
C THR A 491 -1.00 3.27 43.82
N ALA A 492 0.32 3.07 43.85
CA ALA A 492 1.30 4.11 43.52
C ALA A 492 1.16 4.60 42.07
N MET A 493 0.96 3.69 41.10
CA MET A 493 0.72 4.08 39.72
C MET A 493 -0.62 4.77 39.52
N LEU A 494 -1.68 4.34 40.20
CA LEU A 494 -2.98 5.04 40.19
C LEU A 494 -2.86 6.45 40.78
N ALA A 495 -2.09 6.62 41.86
CA ALA A 495 -1.81 7.93 42.43
C ALA A 495 -1.01 8.81 41.46
N ALA A 496 0.02 8.27 40.80
CA ALA A 496 0.79 8.97 39.77
C ALA A 496 -0.10 9.41 38.59
N MET A 497 -0.99 8.54 38.11
CA MET A 497 -1.96 8.91 37.06
C MET A 497 -2.96 9.96 37.52
N GLY A 498 -3.42 9.90 38.78
CA GLY A 498 -4.27 10.93 39.38
C GLY A 498 -3.59 12.29 39.43
N LEU A 499 -2.30 12.31 39.77
CA LEU A 499 -1.48 13.53 39.74
C LEU A 499 -1.32 14.06 38.31
N VAL A 500 -0.98 13.20 37.34
CA VAL A 500 -0.90 13.57 35.92
C VAL A 500 -2.24 14.13 35.42
N LEU A 501 -3.38 13.53 35.80
CA LEU A 501 -4.71 14.02 35.45
C LEU A 501 -4.97 15.43 36.01
N GLY A 502 -4.61 15.67 37.27
CA GLY A 502 -4.69 17.01 37.87
C GLY A 502 -3.89 18.04 37.08
N LEU A 503 -2.73 17.66 36.56
CA LEU A 503 -1.88 18.55 35.78
C LEU A 503 -2.36 18.72 34.34
N GLN A 504 -2.94 17.69 33.73
CA GLN A 504 -3.63 17.82 32.43
C GLN A 504 -4.83 18.78 32.54
N SER A 505 -5.53 18.79 33.68
CA SER A 505 -6.61 19.76 33.91
C SER A 505 -6.09 21.21 33.90
N MET A 506 -4.88 21.46 34.40
CA MET A 506 -4.23 22.77 34.27
C MET A 506 -3.88 23.11 32.83
N GLN A 507 -3.46 22.14 32.01
CA GLN A 507 -3.20 22.36 30.58
C GLN A 507 -4.49 22.70 29.82
N VAL A 508 -5.63 22.10 30.20
CA VAL A 508 -6.95 22.49 29.64
C VAL A 508 -7.28 23.94 30.00
N PHE A 509 -6.96 24.39 31.23
CA PHE A 509 -7.14 25.79 31.60
C PHE A 509 -6.23 26.73 30.79
N ARG A 510 -4.95 26.36 30.59
CA ARG A 510 -4.04 27.11 29.70
C ARG A 510 -4.54 27.15 28.27
N LEU A 511 -5.05 26.05 27.74
CA LEU A 511 -5.68 26.00 26.42
C LEU A 511 -6.86 26.97 26.31
N TYR A 512 -7.71 27.05 27.34
CA TYR A 512 -8.83 27.98 27.39
C TYR A 512 -8.39 29.46 27.42
N LEU A 513 -7.31 29.76 28.14
CA LEU A 513 -6.71 31.10 28.14
C LEU A 513 -6.04 31.42 26.80
N ALA A 514 -5.47 30.42 26.13
CA ALA A 514 -4.82 30.54 24.83
C ALA A 514 -5.78 30.76 23.65
N ARG A 515 -7.11 30.73 23.85
CA ARG A 515 -8.12 30.76 22.77
C ARG A 515 -8.00 31.94 21.78
N HIS A 516 -7.35 33.03 22.17
CA HIS A 516 -7.18 34.21 21.33
C HIS A 516 -5.89 34.17 20.48
N ASP A 517 -4.96 33.27 20.80
CA ASP A 517 -3.74 33.01 20.04
C ASP A 517 -3.82 31.62 19.42
N ILE A 518 -4.04 31.56 18.11
CA ILE A 518 -4.28 30.29 17.41
C ILE A 518 -3.07 29.34 17.45
N GLN A 519 -1.85 29.87 17.47
CA GLN A 519 -0.64 29.07 17.53
C GLN A 519 -0.47 28.47 18.92
N MET A 520 -0.62 29.30 19.97
CA MET A 520 -0.57 28.82 21.34
C MET A 520 -1.73 27.85 21.64
N PHE A 521 -2.93 28.12 21.12
CA PHE A 521 -4.09 27.25 21.23
C PHE A 521 -3.83 25.89 20.58
N ALA A 522 -3.33 25.84 19.34
CA ALA A 522 -3.04 24.58 18.66
C ALA A 522 -1.93 23.78 19.37
N ASN A 523 -0.88 24.44 19.86
CA ASN A 523 0.20 23.81 20.60
C ASN A 523 -0.30 23.22 21.94
N MET A 524 -1.06 24.00 22.71
CA MET A 524 -1.66 23.53 23.97
C MET A 524 -2.70 22.43 23.72
N GLY A 525 -3.47 22.54 22.64
CA GLY A 525 -4.48 21.56 22.26
C GLY A 525 -3.84 20.21 21.95
N MET A 526 -2.73 20.22 21.22
CA MET A 526 -1.91 19.04 20.97
C MET A 526 -1.40 18.45 22.28
N LEU A 527 -0.80 19.24 23.19
CA LEU A 527 -0.30 18.74 24.48
C LEU A 527 -1.39 18.09 25.34
N VAL A 528 -2.56 18.71 25.42
CA VAL A 528 -3.73 18.17 26.15
C VAL A 528 -4.15 16.83 25.56
N VAL A 529 -4.28 16.78 24.23
CA VAL A 529 -4.70 15.58 23.50
C VAL A 529 -3.70 14.43 23.66
N TYR A 530 -2.40 14.70 23.58
CA TYR A 530 -1.34 13.72 23.89
C TYR A 530 -1.38 13.28 25.35
N GLY A 531 -1.53 14.21 26.29
CA GLY A 531 -1.60 13.93 27.72
C GLY A 531 -2.78 13.03 28.10
N PHE A 532 -3.96 13.26 27.51
CA PHE A 532 -5.11 12.38 27.68
C PHE A 532 -4.86 10.97 27.14
N MET A 533 -4.14 10.86 26.02
CA MET A 533 -3.79 9.56 25.47
C MET A 533 -2.78 8.80 26.34
N CYS A 534 -1.77 9.48 26.91
CA CYS A 534 -0.87 8.91 27.94
C CYS A 534 -1.68 8.35 29.12
N LEU A 535 -2.63 9.13 29.63
CA LEU A 535 -3.49 8.74 30.76
C LEU A 535 -4.34 7.52 30.41
N LEU A 536 -4.92 7.46 29.20
CA LEU A 536 -5.70 6.30 28.77
C LEU A 536 -4.83 5.04 28.66
N LYS A 537 -3.63 5.14 28.09
CA LYS A 537 -2.68 4.03 27.99
C LYS A 537 -2.25 3.55 29.38
N GLY A 538 -1.91 4.47 30.28
CA GLY A 538 -1.57 4.17 31.68
C GLY A 538 -2.72 3.52 32.44
N HIS A 539 -3.93 4.08 32.32
CA HIS A 539 -5.13 3.56 32.97
C HIS A 539 -5.48 2.16 32.45
N THR A 540 -5.42 1.96 31.13
CA THR A 540 -5.68 0.63 30.53
C THR A 540 -4.66 -0.38 31.03
N THR A 541 -3.38 0.00 31.09
CA THR A 541 -2.29 -0.87 31.56
C THR A 541 -2.49 -1.28 33.01
N THR A 542 -2.80 -0.32 33.88
CA THR A 542 -2.96 -0.57 35.32
C THR A 542 -4.23 -1.37 35.64
N THR A 543 -5.36 -1.04 35.02
CA THR A 543 -6.64 -1.73 35.23
C THR A 543 -6.67 -3.14 34.63
N ASN A 544 -5.99 -3.35 33.49
CA ASN A 544 -5.92 -4.65 32.82
C ASN A 544 -4.62 -5.41 33.08
N ALA A 545 -3.79 -5.00 34.04
CA ALA A 545 -2.47 -5.59 34.29
C ALA A 545 -2.52 -7.12 34.46
N SER A 546 -3.54 -7.66 35.16
CA SER A 546 -3.72 -9.11 35.31
C SER A 546 -4.06 -9.80 33.98
N ARG A 547 -4.93 -9.22 33.18
CA ARG A 547 -5.31 -9.77 31.86
C ARG A 547 -4.15 -9.68 30.88
N MET A 548 -3.41 -8.57 30.90
CA MET A 548 -2.18 -8.39 30.11
C MET A 548 -1.10 -9.39 30.52
N CYS A 549 -0.96 -9.68 31.81
CA CYS A 549 -0.07 -10.74 32.31
C CYS A 549 -0.41 -12.11 31.71
N VAL A 550 -1.70 -12.50 31.73
CA VAL A 550 -2.18 -13.75 31.10
C VAL A 550 -1.89 -13.81 29.60
N THR A 551 -2.02 -12.68 28.90
CA THR A 551 -1.64 -12.62 27.47
C THR A 551 -0.13 -12.70 27.30
N LEU A 552 0.66 -12.08 28.19
CA LEU A 552 2.13 -12.12 28.12
C LEU A 552 2.67 -13.52 28.46
N ASP A 553 1.94 -14.31 29.24
CA ASP A 553 2.24 -15.73 29.43
C ASP A 553 2.14 -16.51 28.11
N ALA A 554 1.44 -16.00 27.08
CA ALA A 554 1.52 -16.56 25.73
C ALA A 554 2.96 -16.51 25.17
N ALA A 555 3.76 -15.51 25.56
CA ALA A 555 5.14 -15.38 25.12
C ALA A 555 6.10 -16.38 25.78
N ARG A 556 5.72 -16.96 26.93
CA ARG A 556 6.54 -17.97 27.64
C ARG A 556 6.55 -19.33 26.95
N TYR A 557 5.62 -19.57 26.02
CA TYR A 557 5.57 -20.79 25.19
C TYR A 557 5.42 -22.12 25.96
N GLU A 558 5.25 -22.09 27.29
CA GLU A 558 5.19 -23.28 28.16
C GLU A 558 3.92 -24.14 27.94
N PHE A 559 2.92 -23.62 27.22
CA PHE A 559 1.60 -24.26 27.10
C PHE A 559 1.46 -25.18 25.87
N THR A 560 2.46 -25.29 25.00
CA THR A 560 2.36 -26.18 23.82
C THR A 560 2.99 -27.53 24.14
N GLY A 561 2.15 -28.54 24.40
CA GLY A 561 2.59 -29.90 24.75
C GLY A 561 3.23 -30.69 23.60
N CYS A 562 3.14 -30.18 22.36
CA CYS A 562 3.74 -30.80 21.18
C CYS A 562 5.27 -30.53 21.13
N GLY A 563 6.03 -31.36 21.85
CA GLY A 563 7.48 -31.22 22.14
C GLY A 563 8.49 -31.33 20.99
N ALA A 564 8.13 -30.98 19.75
CA ALA A 564 9.04 -31.03 18.59
C ALA A 564 8.98 -29.77 17.69
N ARG A 565 8.52 -28.64 18.23
CA ARG A 565 8.47 -27.38 17.47
C ARG A 565 9.86 -26.77 17.35
N ASP A 566 10.19 -26.29 16.16
CA ASP A 566 11.51 -25.70 15.88
C ASP A 566 11.63 -24.35 16.61
N PRO A 567 12.53 -24.21 17.60
CA PRO A 567 12.71 -22.94 18.32
C PRO A 567 13.30 -21.83 17.42
N SER A 568 13.71 -22.14 16.19
CA SER A 568 14.35 -21.18 15.27
C SER A 568 13.43 -20.00 14.89
N VAL A 569 12.14 -20.25 14.63
CA VAL A 569 11.15 -19.20 14.26
C VAL A 569 11.00 -18.19 15.39
N MET A 570 10.85 -18.70 16.60
CA MET A 570 10.68 -17.88 17.80
C MET A 570 11.96 -17.09 18.11
N ARG A 571 13.14 -17.69 17.92
CA ARG A 571 14.43 -16.98 18.03
C ARG A 571 14.57 -15.87 16.99
N ARG A 572 14.12 -16.07 15.75
CA ARG A 572 14.15 -15.05 14.69
C ARG A 572 13.19 -13.89 14.99
N CYS A 573 11.96 -14.21 15.42
CA CYS A 573 10.97 -13.21 15.81
C CYS A 573 11.52 -12.32 16.92
N ARG A 574 12.00 -12.93 17.99
CA ARG A 574 12.68 -12.28 19.11
C ARG A 574 13.78 -11.32 18.68
N THR A 575 14.75 -11.74 17.86
CA THR A 575 15.83 -10.85 17.42
C THR A 575 15.31 -9.62 16.69
N SER A 576 14.26 -9.79 15.88
CA SER A 576 13.60 -8.69 15.18
C SER A 576 12.84 -7.77 16.13
N LEU A 577 12.09 -8.36 17.07
CA LEU A 577 11.30 -7.64 18.06
C LEU A 577 12.19 -6.83 19.01
N THR A 578 13.24 -7.41 19.57
CA THR A 578 14.20 -6.71 20.45
C THR A 578 14.80 -5.50 19.74
N ALA A 579 15.17 -5.64 18.47
CA ALA A 579 15.69 -4.53 17.67
C ALA A 579 14.64 -3.41 17.53
N ILE A 580 13.41 -3.76 17.12
CA ILE A 580 12.31 -2.80 16.94
C ILE A 580 12.01 -2.08 18.26
N LEU A 581 11.87 -2.80 19.36
CA LEU A 581 11.55 -2.23 20.67
C LEU A 581 12.66 -1.30 21.17
N ARG A 582 13.94 -1.68 21.04
CA ARG A 582 15.06 -0.82 21.46
C ARG A 582 15.12 0.46 20.63
N THR A 583 14.94 0.37 19.31
CA THR A 583 14.89 1.55 18.44
C THR A 583 13.71 2.44 18.81
N PHE A 584 12.53 1.86 19.01
CA PHE A 584 11.32 2.60 19.40
C PHE A 584 11.48 3.31 20.75
N VAL A 585 12.04 2.62 21.74
CA VAL A 585 12.31 3.18 23.07
C VAL A 585 13.37 4.27 22.98
N ALA A 586 14.49 4.03 22.27
CA ALA A 586 15.54 5.03 22.07
C ALA A 586 15.02 6.29 21.38
N LEU A 587 14.13 6.14 20.39
CA LEU A 587 13.46 7.25 19.72
C LEU A 587 12.52 8.01 20.68
N SER A 588 11.75 7.30 21.49
CA SER A 588 10.82 7.89 22.47
C SER A 588 11.60 8.71 23.51
N PHE A 589 12.68 8.16 24.05
CA PHE A 589 13.58 8.87 24.96
C PHE A 589 14.37 9.99 24.28
N GLY A 590 14.78 9.83 23.02
CA GLY A 590 15.39 10.89 22.24
C GLY A 590 14.45 12.08 22.08
N THR A 591 13.18 11.81 21.78
CA THR A 591 12.12 12.82 21.71
C THR A 591 11.93 13.48 23.09
N LEU A 592 11.92 12.70 24.18
CA LEU A 592 11.84 13.23 25.54
C LEU A 592 12.99 14.21 25.85
N VAL A 593 14.22 13.83 25.53
CA VAL A 593 15.42 14.66 25.73
C VAL A 593 15.31 15.96 24.94
N VAL A 594 14.90 15.90 23.67
CA VAL A 594 14.67 17.08 22.83
C VAL A 594 13.62 18.01 23.46
N TRP A 595 12.53 17.44 23.97
CA TRP A 595 11.43 18.20 24.58
C TRP A 595 11.76 18.81 25.95
N ILE A 596 12.65 18.19 26.72
CA ILE A 596 13.17 18.76 27.98
C ILE A 596 14.20 19.85 27.66
N ILE A 597 15.18 19.57 26.80
CA ILE A 597 16.31 20.48 26.57
C ILE A 597 15.91 21.75 25.82
N ILE A 598 15.03 21.67 24.82
CA ILE A 598 14.70 22.84 23.97
C ILE A 598 14.12 24.03 24.76
N PRO A 599 13.15 23.84 25.67
CA PRO A 599 12.66 24.93 26.52
C PRO A 599 13.77 25.65 27.31
N TRP A 600 14.86 24.98 27.66
CA TRP A 600 16.01 25.61 28.33
C TRP A 600 16.70 26.66 27.45
N PHE A 601 16.80 26.41 26.14
CA PHE A 601 17.35 27.36 25.18
C PHE A 601 16.39 28.52 24.87
N MET A 602 15.10 28.35 25.14
CA MET A 602 14.05 29.38 24.96
C MET A 602 13.80 30.18 26.25
N ALA A 603 14.52 29.89 27.34
CA ALA A 603 14.24 30.41 28.68
C ALA A 603 14.51 31.92 28.85
N SER A 604 15.21 32.56 27.91
CA SER A 604 15.57 33.99 27.98
C SER A 604 14.38 34.95 28.03
N GLU A 605 13.15 34.47 27.80
CA GLU A 605 11.93 35.29 27.85
C GLU A 605 11.32 35.40 29.26
N TYR A 606 11.80 34.65 30.26
CA TYR A 606 11.23 34.58 31.62
C TYR A 606 12.08 35.25 32.71
N ASP A 607 12.84 36.28 32.34
CA ASP A 607 13.84 36.92 33.22
C ASP A 607 13.25 37.55 34.50
N ASP A 608 11.96 37.88 34.52
CA ASP A 608 11.34 38.58 35.66
C ASP A 608 11.11 37.69 36.90
N MET A 609 11.03 36.36 36.76
CA MET A 609 10.80 35.41 37.88
C MET A 609 11.48 34.04 37.69
N PRO A 610 12.83 33.97 37.75
CA PRO A 610 13.59 32.76 37.41
C PRO A 610 13.32 31.58 38.35
N THR A 611 13.02 31.82 39.63
CA THR A 611 12.75 30.77 40.61
C THR A 611 11.42 30.07 40.37
N VAL A 612 10.37 30.82 40.04
CA VAL A 612 9.04 30.27 39.72
C VAL A 612 9.11 29.46 38.43
N TRP A 613 9.78 30.00 37.40
CA TRP A 613 9.99 29.30 36.15
C TRP A 613 10.75 27.98 36.35
N ALA A 614 11.84 27.98 37.12
CA ALA A 614 12.62 26.78 37.40
C ALA A 614 11.79 25.69 38.10
N VAL A 615 10.97 26.06 39.09
CA VAL A 615 10.09 25.11 39.78
C VAL A 615 9.03 24.54 38.83
N VAL A 616 8.35 25.38 38.05
CA VAL A 616 7.34 24.95 37.08
C VAL A 616 7.97 24.04 36.02
N TYR A 617 9.13 24.40 35.49
CA TYR A 617 9.84 23.61 34.50
C TYR A 617 10.26 22.23 35.03
N VAL A 618 10.77 22.15 36.26
CA VAL A 618 11.11 20.86 36.90
C VAL A 618 9.87 19.99 37.05
N VAL A 619 8.77 20.56 37.53
CA VAL A 619 7.49 19.85 37.68
C VAL A 619 6.98 19.36 36.33
N GLU A 620 6.91 20.23 35.31
CA GLU A 620 6.48 19.88 33.95
C GLU A 620 7.38 18.82 33.32
N SER A 621 8.70 18.89 33.52
CA SER A 621 9.65 17.90 33.02
C SER A 621 9.45 16.52 33.64
N VAL A 622 9.21 16.46 34.96
CA VAL A 622 8.91 15.20 35.66
C VAL A 622 7.61 14.60 35.13
N ILE A 623 6.57 15.42 34.95
CA ILE A 623 5.27 14.97 34.43
C ILE A 623 5.39 14.47 33.00
N PHE A 624 6.06 15.22 32.15
CA PHE A 624 6.28 14.85 30.76
C PHE A 624 7.08 13.54 30.67
N THR A 625 8.07 13.36 31.54
CA THR A 625 8.81 12.10 31.67
C THR A 625 7.90 10.93 32.06
N VAL A 626 7.03 11.10 33.07
CA VAL A 626 6.04 10.08 33.47
C VAL A 626 5.07 9.77 32.33
N ASN A 627 4.62 10.78 31.60
CA ASN A 627 3.72 10.64 30.45
C ASN A 627 4.36 9.83 29.31
N VAL A 628 5.59 10.18 28.92
CA VAL A 628 6.35 9.46 27.88
C VAL A 628 6.60 8.02 28.33
N PHE A 629 6.86 7.80 29.62
CA PHE A 629 7.03 6.47 30.17
C PHE A 629 5.76 5.63 30.05
N LEU A 630 4.62 6.11 30.56
CA LEU A 630 3.33 5.42 30.49
C LEU A 630 2.93 5.11 29.04
N TRP A 631 3.18 6.06 28.13
CA TRP A 631 2.95 5.90 26.69
C TRP A 631 3.84 4.79 26.11
N THR A 632 5.15 4.90 26.31
CA THR A 632 6.14 3.97 25.75
C THR A 632 5.95 2.55 26.30
N SER A 633 5.58 2.40 27.57
CA SER A 633 5.30 1.09 28.19
C SER A 633 4.19 0.34 27.44
N PHE A 634 3.02 0.97 27.27
CA PHE A 634 1.89 0.31 26.61
C PHE A 634 2.21 -0.07 25.17
N ASP A 635 2.89 0.82 24.44
CA ASP A 635 3.29 0.59 23.05
C ASP A 635 4.25 -0.57 22.91
N CYS A 636 5.23 -0.64 23.82
CA CYS A 636 6.16 -1.77 23.88
C CYS A 636 5.42 -3.09 24.10
N TYR A 637 4.43 -3.13 25.00
CA TYR A 637 3.59 -4.31 25.18
C TYR A 637 2.80 -4.66 23.94
N LEU A 638 2.16 -3.68 23.31
CA LEU A 638 1.35 -3.90 22.11
C LEU A 638 2.18 -4.51 20.99
N VAL A 639 3.31 -3.88 20.67
CA VAL A 639 4.24 -4.34 19.62
C VAL A 639 4.77 -5.72 19.96
N THR A 640 5.17 -5.95 21.21
CA THR A 640 5.64 -7.26 21.68
C THR A 640 4.61 -8.35 21.41
N MET A 641 3.36 -8.12 21.81
CA MET A 641 2.29 -9.09 21.65
C MET A 641 1.95 -9.34 20.19
N CYS A 642 1.98 -8.31 19.33
CA CYS A 642 1.77 -8.45 17.89
C CYS A 642 2.76 -9.45 17.26
N PHE A 643 4.05 -9.28 17.55
CA PHE A 643 5.10 -10.18 17.06
C PHE A 643 5.03 -11.58 17.69
N VAL A 644 4.73 -11.66 18.99
CA VAL A 644 4.55 -12.95 19.67
C VAL A 644 3.42 -13.74 19.00
N PHE A 645 2.27 -13.13 18.74
CA PHE A 645 1.16 -13.82 18.07
C PHE A 645 1.49 -14.23 16.64
N ASP A 646 2.13 -13.39 15.83
CA ASP A 646 2.63 -13.79 14.50
C ASP A 646 3.52 -15.04 14.59
N ALA A 647 4.49 -15.04 15.50
CA ALA A 647 5.37 -16.18 15.70
C ALA A 647 4.64 -17.43 16.19
N LEU A 648 3.69 -17.29 17.13
CA LEU A 648 2.84 -18.38 17.60
C LEU A 648 2.05 -18.99 16.42
N PHE A 649 1.41 -18.16 15.59
CA PHE A 649 0.64 -18.61 14.44
C PHE A 649 1.52 -19.31 13.39
N ARG A 650 2.69 -18.75 13.06
CA ARG A 650 3.65 -19.40 12.14
C ARG A 650 4.14 -20.73 12.68
N THR A 651 4.45 -20.81 13.97
CA THR A 651 4.92 -22.07 14.57
C THR A 651 3.80 -23.12 14.61
N MET A 652 2.55 -22.70 14.78
CA MET A 652 1.40 -23.60 14.61
C MET A 652 1.26 -24.08 13.16
N SER A 653 1.41 -23.18 12.18
CA SER A 653 1.40 -23.55 10.76
C SER A 653 2.44 -24.63 10.46
N GLU A 654 3.68 -24.46 10.91
CA GLU A 654 4.74 -25.46 10.72
C GLU A 654 4.45 -26.77 11.47
N GLY A 655 3.83 -26.69 12.66
CA GLY A 655 3.36 -27.85 13.39
C GLY A 655 2.32 -28.65 12.60
N TYR A 656 1.35 -27.95 11.99
CA TYR A 656 0.37 -28.57 11.10
C TYR A 656 1.01 -29.15 9.83
N GLU A 657 1.97 -28.47 9.22
CA GLU A 657 2.66 -28.99 8.03
C GLU A 657 3.38 -30.31 8.32
N LYS A 658 3.97 -30.47 9.51
CA LYS A 658 4.68 -31.70 9.91
C LYS A 658 3.75 -32.86 10.27
N LEU A 659 2.46 -32.62 10.55
CA LEU A 659 1.50 -33.67 10.89
C LEU A 659 1.36 -34.67 9.72
N GLY A 660 1.62 -35.94 10.03
CA GLY A 660 1.58 -37.05 9.08
C GLY A 660 2.86 -37.30 8.27
N HIS A 661 3.94 -36.52 8.48
CA HIS A 661 5.27 -36.79 7.92
C HIS A 661 6.22 -37.50 8.91
N ALA A 662 5.92 -37.47 10.21
CA ALA A 662 6.82 -37.92 11.27
C ALA A 662 7.04 -39.45 11.35
N SER A 663 6.29 -40.26 10.60
CA SER A 663 6.28 -41.72 10.75
C SER A 663 7.29 -42.45 9.85
N ARG A 664 8.26 -41.78 9.23
CA ARG A 664 9.40 -42.52 8.68
C ARG A 664 10.35 -42.80 9.83
N PRO A 665 10.46 -44.06 10.31
CA PRO A 665 11.52 -44.39 11.24
C PRO A 665 12.81 -43.99 10.55
N TYR A 666 13.51 -43.00 11.11
CA TYR A 666 14.89 -42.76 10.72
C TYR A 666 15.56 -44.12 10.83
N PRO A 667 16.12 -44.68 9.75
CA PRO A 667 16.86 -45.92 9.85
C PRO A 667 17.96 -45.61 10.85
N HIS A 668 17.87 -46.19 12.04
CA HIS A 668 18.84 -46.01 13.10
C HIS A 668 20.20 -46.33 12.47
N GLY A 669 20.98 -45.28 12.20
CA GLY A 669 22.39 -45.40 11.90
C GLY A 669 22.97 -46.16 13.08
N ARG A 670 23.46 -47.37 12.80
CA ARG A 670 24.13 -48.31 13.70
C ARG A 670 24.72 -47.58 14.92
N GLN A 671 24.03 -47.61 16.05
CA GLN A 671 24.74 -47.46 17.31
C GLN A 671 25.62 -48.71 17.47
N PRO A 672 26.89 -48.55 17.88
CA PRO A 672 27.78 -49.68 18.08
C PRO A 672 27.21 -50.57 19.18
N ILE A 673 26.98 -51.83 18.79
CA ILE A 673 26.53 -52.93 19.64
C ILE A 673 27.46 -53.00 20.86
N ARG A 674 26.99 -52.54 22.01
CA ARG A 674 27.61 -52.87 23.30
C ARG A 674 26.79 -54.02 23.88
N SER A 675 27.38 -55.21 23.80
CA SER A 675 26.82 -56.46 24.30
C SER A 675 26.59 -56.38 25.81
N HIS A 676 25.34 -56.38 26.24
CA HIS A 676 25.00 -56.89 27.56
C HIS A 676 24.04 -58.07 27.41
N ARG A 677 24.54 -59.20 27.85
CA ARG A 677 23.97 -60.54 27.82
C ARG A 677 23.07 -60.74 29.02
N GLY A 678 21.88 -61.29 28.77
CA GLY A 678 21.04 -61.98 29.75
C GLY A 678 20.00 -61.08 30.42
N GLN A 679 18.74 -61.23 30.04
CA GLN A 679 17.82 -62.09 30.79
C GLN A 679 16.48 -62.15 30.02
N ASP A 680 16.13 -63.35 29.55
CA ASP A 680 14.85 -63.66 28.96
C ASP A 680 13.71 -63.61 29.99
N THR A 681 12.51 -63.30 29.48
CA THR A 681 11.15 -63.52 30.02
C THR A 681 10.35 -62.27 30.39
N ASP A 682 9.81 -61.59 29.37
CA ASP A 682 8.36 -61.31 29.29
C ASP A 682 8.00 -60.72 27.91
N VAL A 683 7.72 -61.60 26.93
CA VAL A 683 7.19 -61.22 25.61
C VAL A 683 5.69 -60.94 25.75
N LYS A 684 5.34 -59.90 26.50
CA LYS A 684 3.98 -59.41 26.68
C LYS A 684 3.74 -58.23 25.75
N LYS A 685 3.04 -58.47 24.65
CA LYS A 685 2.23 -57.49 23.89
C LYS A 685 2.75 -56.04 23.90
N ASN A 686 3.95 -55.81 23.40
CA ASN A 686 4.29 -54.49 22.86
C ASN A 686 3.65 -54.40 21.47
N LEU A 687 2.31 -54.40 21.46
CA LEU A 687 1.51 -53.95 20.33
C LEU A 687 2.00 -52.53 20.10
N VAL A 688 2.86 -52.35 19.09
CA VAL A 688 3.41 -51.07 18.68
C VAL A 688 2.24 -50.12 18.59
N LYS A 689 2.10 -49.27 19.62
CA LYS A 689 1.03 -48.30 19.73
C LYS A 689 1.36 -47.30 18.64
N PHE A 690 0.86 -47.56 17.43
CA PHE A 690 0.95 -46.63 16.32
C PHE A 690 0.48 -45.30 16.89
N SER A 691 1.41 -44.34 16.99
CA SER A 691 1.10 -42.99 17.45
C SER A 691 -0.04 -42.52 16.59
N ASN A 692 -1.18 -42.28 17.22
CA ASN A 692 -2.41 -41.98 16.52
C ASN A 692 -2.24 -40.54 16.03
N ASP A 693 -1.89 -40.33 14.75
CA ASP A 693 -1.75 -38.98 14.16
C ASP A 693 -2.97 -38.10 14.44
N TYR A 694 -4.12 -38.74 14.67
CA TYR A 694 -5.34 -38.11 15.15
C TYR A 694 -5.20 -37.43 16.52
N ASP A 695 -4.59 -38.10 17.50
CA ASP A 695 -4.38 -37.54 18.84
C ASP A 695 -3.42 -36.34 18.79
N ASP A 696 -2.40 -36.41 17.92
CA ASP A 696 -1.51 -35.29 17.65
C ASP A 696 -2.26 -34.11 17.02
N LEU A 697 -3.10 -34.37 16.00
CA LEU A 697 -3.95 -33.32 15.39
C LEU A 697 -4.88 -32.68 16.43
N VAL A 698 -5.54 -33.49 17.26
CA VAL A 698 -6.42 -32.99 18.34
C VAL A 698 -5.63 -32.16 19.34
N SER A 699 -4.42 -32.58 19.70
CA SER A 699 -3.52 -31.81 20.56
C SER A 699 -3.17 -30.46 19.94
N HIS A 700 -2.77 -30.44 18.66
CA HIS A 700 -2.49 -29.20 17.92
C HIS A 700 -3.70 -28.27 17.83
N ILE A 701 -4.91 -28.81 17.64
CA ILE A 701 -6.16 -28.03 17.64
C ILE A 701 -6.44 -27.42 19.01
N LYS A 702 -6.25 -28.18 20.10
CA LYS A 702 -6.41 -27.66 21.47
C LYS A 702 -5.41 -26.55 21.78
N ASP A 703 -4.16 -26.70 21.35
CA ASP A 703 -3.14 -25.65 21.46
C ASP A 703 -3.55 -24.39 20.67
N ASN A 704 -4.07 -24.55 19.45
CA ASN A 704 -4.56 -23.44 18.63
C ASN A 704 -5.75 -22.72 19.29
N GLN A 705 -6.71 -23.46 19.86
CA GLN A 705 -7.83 -22.89 20.61
C GLN A 705 -7.35 -22.04 21.80
N LYS A 706 -6.38 -22.54 22.59
CA LYS A 706 -5.78 -21.77 23.69
C LYS A 706 -5.08 -20.50 23.21
N ILE A 707 -4.38 -20.55 22.07
CA ILE A 707 -3.73 -19.38 21.48
C ILE A 707 -4.77 -18.36 21.00
N ILE A 708 -5.85 -18.83 20.35
CA ILE A 708 -6.96 -17.98 19.91
C ILE A 708 -7.64 -17.31 21.11
N GLU A 709 -7.87 -18.02 22.21
CA GLU A 709 -8.46 -17.46 23.43
C GLU A 709 -7.59 -16.33 24.01
N LYS A 710 -6.27 -16.53 24.11
CA LYS A 710 -5.33 -15.48 24.54
C LYS A 710 -5.27 -14.32 23.56
N TYR A 711 -5.38 -14.58 22.26
CA TYR A 711 -5.42 -13.57 21.22
C TYR A 711 -6.70 -12.72 21.30
N GLU A 712 -7.85 -13.32 21.54
CA GLU A 712 -9.11 -12.62 21.77
C GLU A 712 -9.05 -11.74 23.02
N LEU A 713 -8.46 -12.27 24.11
CA LEU A 713 -8.22 -11.51 25.34
C LEU A 713 -7.32 -10.29 25.08
N PHE A 714 -6.22 -10.47 24.33
CA PHE A 714 -5.35 -9.38 23.90
C PHE A 714 -6.12 -8.33 23.09
N PHE A 715 -6.88 -8.75 22.07
CA PHE A 715 -7.66 -7.87 21.22
C PHE A 715 -8.70 -7.07 22.01
N GLN A 716 -9.37 -7.67 22.99
CA GLN A 716 -10.33 -6.96 23.84
C GLN A 716 -9.68 -5.82 24.65
N ILE A 717 -8.44 -6.00 25.10
CA ILE A 717 -7.70 -4.99 25.85
C ILE A 717 -7.22 -3.87 24.93
N VAL A 718 -6.57 -4.22 23.80
CA VAL A 718 -5.88 -3.23 22.97
C VAL A 718 -6.79 -2.50 21.99
N ARG A 719 -7.89 -3.12 21.54
CA ARG A 719 -8.74 -2.54 20.50
C ARG A 719 -9.24 -1.12 20.75
N PRO A 720 -9.84 -0.78 21.92
CA PRO A 720 -10.30 0.58 22.16
C PRO A 720 -9.15 1.59 22.19
N VAL A 721 -7.99 1.21 22.75
CA VAL A 721 -6.81 2.09 22.85
C VAL A 721 -6.18 2.33 21.48
N VAL A 722 -6.03 1.29 20.66
CA VAL A 722 -5.48 1.42 19.30
C VAL A 722 -6.38 2.27 18.41
N LEU A 723 -7.70 2.09 18.50
CA LEU A 723 -8.66 2.89 17.75
C LEU A 723 -8.54 4.37 18.13
N LEU A 724 -8.46 4.67 19.43
CA LEU A 724 -8.28 6.05 19.87
C LEU A 724 -6.89 6.57 19.50
N GLN A 725 -5.83 5.74 19.54
CA GLN A 725 -4.49 6.12 19.11
C GLN A 725 -4.46 6.53 17.64
N ILE A 726 -5.12 5.77 16.76
CA ILE A 726 -5.16 6.09 15.33
C ILE A 726 -5.87 7.42 15.11
N ALA A 727 -7.04 7.62 15.72
CA ALA A 727 -7.78 8.88 15.62
C ALA A 727 -6.97 10.07 16.17
N ASN A 728 -6.38 9.90 17.36
CA ASN A 728 -5.53 10.88 18.00
C ASN A 728 -4.27 11.20 17.18
N GLY A 729 -3.60 10.17 16.68
CA GLY A 729 -2.40 10.28 15.89
C GLY A 729 -2.65 11.04 14.58
N SER A 730 -3.75 10.75 13.89
CA SER A 730 -4.14 11.51 12.70
C SER A 730 -4.35 13.00 13.02
N TYR A 731 -5.11 13.32 14.07
CA TYR A 731 -5.33 14.71 14.50
C TYR A 731 -4.01 15.42 14.86
N SER A 732 -3.13 14.73 15.59
CA SER A 732 -1.85 15.26 16.05
C SER A 732 -0.84 15.46 14.92
N ILE A 733 -0.76 14.56 13.92
CA ILE A 733 0.05 14.78 12.71
C ILE A 733 -0.41 16.04 11.98
N ILE A 734 -1.72 16.20 11.76
CA ILE A 734 -2.28 17.37 11.07
C ILE A 734 -1.93 18.64 11.84
N THR A 735 -2.12 18.63 13.16
CA THR A 735 -1.82 19.77 14.04
C THR A 735 -0.32 20.08 14.06
N LEU A 736 0.56 19.08 14.07
CA LEU A 736 2.00 19.26 14.06
C LEU A 736 2.51 19.82 12.73
N ILE A 737 1.96 19.36 11.60
CA ILE A 737 2.25 19.94 10.28
C ILE A 737 1.83 21.41 10.26
N PHE A 738 0.60 21.70 10.72
CA PHE A 738 0.09 23.06 10.84
C PHE A 738 1.00 23.95 11.70
N LEU A 739 1.37 23.49 12.90
CA LEU A 739 2.26 24.22 13.81
C LEU A 739 3.66 24.43 13.23
N THR A 740 4.23 23.40 12.59
CA THR A 740 5.58 23.47 11.99
C THR A 740 5.61 24.56 10.92
N SER A 741 4.56 24.58 10.11
CA SER A 741 4.46 25.55 9.04
C SER A 741 4.11 26.95 9.56
N ILE A 742 3.36 27.12 10.66
CA ILE A 742 3.19 28.45 11.31
C ILE A 742 4.53 28.97 11.83
N ALA A 743 5.27 28.14 12.56
CA ALA A 743 6.57 28.54 13.13
C ALA A 743 7.51 29.02 12.01
N TYR A 744 7.59 28.26 10.92
CA TYR A 744 8.37 28.65 9.74
C TYR A 744 7.96 30.00 9.15
N LEU A 745 6.65 30.30 9.10
CA LEU A 745 6.16 31.55 8.54
C LEU A 745 6.31 32.76 9.44
N ASN A 746 6.41 32.55 10.75
CA ASN A 746 6.78 33.61 11.68
C ASN A 746 8.25 34.03 11.57
N GLY A 747 9.00 33.46 10.62
CA GLY A 747 10.40 33.78 10.36
C GLY A 747 11.37 32.90 11.14
N ASP A 748 10.88 31.86 11.84
CA ASP A 748 11.78 30.90 12.48
C ASP A 748 12.59 30.17 11.41
N SER A 749 13.91 30.18 11.56
CA SER A 749 14.80 29.35 10.75
C SER A 749 14.37 27.88 10.84
N ILE A 750 14.57 27.10 9.78
CA ILE A 750 14.33 25.64 9.77
C ILE A 750 15.11 24.93 10.89
N VAL A 751 16.25 25.52 11.28
CA VAL A 751 17.12 25.03 12.36
C VAL A 751 16.71 25.60 13.72
N SER A 752 15.62 26.36 13.80
CA SER A 752 15.11 26.88 15.06
C SER A 752 14.76 25.72 16.01
N PRO A 753 15.00 25.88 17.32
CA PRO A 753 14.61 24.88 18.30
C PRO A 753 13.10 24.58 18.24
N ALA A 754 12.25 25.56 17.93
CA ALA A 754 10.81 25.38 17.82
C ALA A 754 10.41 24.44 16.67
N ILE A 755 10.92 24.68 15.45
CA ILE A 755 10.64 23.83 14.28
C ILE A 755 11.23 22.44 14.49
N PHE A 756 12.47 22.35 14.99
CA PHE A 756 13.11 21.07 15.25
C PHE A 756 12.30 20.21 16.23
N LYS A 757 11.78 20.82 17.31
CA LYS A 757 10.89 20.17 18.28
C LYS A 757 9.63 19.60 17.62
N LEU A 758 8.99 20.36 16.74
CA LEU A 758 7.75 19.96 16.05
C LEU A 758 8.02 18.85 15.02
N VAL A 759 9.12 18.93 14.27
CA VAL A 759 9.54 17.89 13.32
C VAL A 759 9.89 16.59 14.05
N CYS A 760 10.62 16.65 15.17
CA CYS A 760 10.89 15.47 15.99
C CYS A 760 9.60 14.82 16.50
N ALA A 761 8.63 15.62 16.96
CA ALA A 761 7.32 15.13 17.38
C ALA A 761 6.55 14.46 16.23
N LEU A 762 6.58 15.06 15.04
CA LEU A 762 5.93 14.53 13.83
C LEU A 762 6.52 13.18 13.40
N ILE A 763 7.85 13.09 13.36
CA ILE A 763 8.57 11.85 13.05
C ILE A 763 8.23 10.78 14.09
N SER A 764 8.28 11.12 15.38
CA SER A 764 7.99 10.19 16.47
C SER A 764 6.57 9.60 16.39
N LEU A 765 5.57 10.45 16.18
CA LEU A 765 4.18 10.00 16.05
C LEU A 765 3.93 9.15 14.79
N THR A 766 4.56 9.52 13.68
CA THR A 766 4.45 8.77 12.42
C THR A 766 5.03 7.36 12.58
N ILE A 767 6.20 7.24 13.21
CA ILE A 767 6.83 5.95 13.50
C ILE A 767 5.92 5.09 14.37
N GLU A 768 5.31 5.67 15.39
CA GLU A 768 4.41 4.93 16.28
C GLU A 768 3.20 4.36 15.54
N LEU A 769 2.50 5.18 14.75
CA LEU A 769 1.35 4.75 13.95
C LEU A 769 1.75 3.66 12.94
N TYR A 770 2.90 3.81 12.30
CA TYR A 770 3.44 2.80 11.39
C TYR A 770 3.69 1.47 12.11
N ILE A 771 4.36 1.50 13.26
CA ILE A 771 4.67 0.29 14.04
C ILE A 771 3.40 -0.47 14.43
N TYR A 772 2.32 0.26 14.77
CA TYR A 772 1.03 -0.35 15.08
C TYR A 772 0.45 -1.10 13.88
N CYS A 773 0.37 -0.41 12.73
CA CYS A 773 -0.19 -0.98 11.51
C CYS A 773 0.64 -2.18 11.03
N TYR A 774 1.96 -2.04 11.08
CA TYR A 774 2.90 -3.10 10.76
C TYR A 774 2.73 -4.32 11.68
N GLY A 775 2.63 -4.11 12.99
CA GLY A 775 2.45 -5.18 13.97
C GLY A 775 1.15 -5.96 13.76
N PHE A 776 0.03 -5.28 13.58
CA PHE A 776 -1.24 -5.97 13.33
C PHE A 776 -1.26 -6.69 11.98
N ASN A 777 -0.62 -6.14 10.94
CA ASN A 777 -0.55 -6.80 9.64
C ASN A 777 0.23 -8.12 9.72
N HIS A 778 1.32 -8.14 10.49
CA HIS A 778 2.04 -9.40 10.77
C HIS A 778 1.17 -10.43 11.49
N ILE A 779 0.32 -10.01 12.44
CA ILE A 779 -0.58 -10.98 13.08
C ILE A 779 -1.55 -11.59 12.05
N GLU A 780 -2.16 -10.79 11.19
CA GLU A 780 -3.11 -11.27 10.17
C GLU A 780 -2.40 -12.22 9.18
N ASP A 781 -1.19 -11.86 8.75
CA ASP A 781 -0.35 -12.72 7.92
C ASP A 781 -0.04 -14.05 8.61
N GLY A 782 0.51 -14.00 9.82
CA GLY A 782 0.83 -15.19 10.62
C GLY A 782 -0.38 -16.08 10.79
N ARG A 783 -1.53 -15.50 11.14
CA ARG A 783 -2.80 -16.20 11.27
C ARG A 783 -3.23 -16.89 9.98
N SER A 784 -3.10 -16.23 8.83
CA SER A 784 -3.44 -16.80 7.53
C SER A 784 -2.57 -18.03 7.20
N THR A 785 -1.31 -18.04 7.65
CA THR A 785 -0.41 -19.19 7.46
C THR A 785 -0.91 -20.44 8.17
N VAL A 786 -1.62 -20.34 9.29
CA VAL A 786 -2.17 -21.52 10.00
C VAL A 786 -3.09 -22.35 9.11
N ASN A 787 -3.94 -21.70 8.30
CA ASN A 787 -4.80 -22.40 7.34
C ASN A 787 -3.99 -23.10 6.25
N PHE A 788 -2.89 -22.48 5.84
CA PHE A 788 -1.95 -23.07 4.88
C PHE A 788 -1.22 -24.29 5.48
N GLY A 789 -0.78 -24.21 6.75
CA GLY A 789 -0.19 -25.34 7.46
C GLY A 789 -1.16 -26.51 7.62
N LEU A 790 -2.40 -26.24 8.04
CA LEU A 790 -3.49 -27.23 8.10
C LEU A 790 -3.72 -27.89 6.73
N TYR A 791 -3.70 -27.10 5.66
CA TYR A 791 -3.86 -27.61 4.31
C TYR A 791 -2.68 -28.49 3.84
N SER A 792 -1.47 -28.13 4.27
CA SER A 792 -0.22 -28.75 3.81
C SER A 792 0.12 -30.05 4.54
N CYS A 793 -0.63 -30.44 5.58
CA CYS A 793 -0.42 -31.71 6.27
C CYS A 793 -0.69 -32.92 5.36
N ASN A 794 -0.15 -34.09 5.70
CA ASN A 794 -0.31 -35.30 4.89
C ASN A 794 -1.68 -35.99 5.10
N TRP A 795 -2.77 -35.23 4.96
CA TRP A 795 -4.13 -35.68 5.29
C TRP A 795 -4.75 -36.61 4.26
N THR A 796 -4.25 -36.65 3.03
CA THR A 796 -4.86 -37.44 1.93
C THR A 796 -4.87 -38.93 2.25
N ASP A 797 -3.82 -39.41 2.91
CA ASP A 797 -3.64 -40.81 3.27
C ASP A 797 -4.21 -41.16 4.66
N LYS A 798 -4.76 -40.16 5.37
CA LYS A 798 -5.36 -40.35 6.69
C LYS A 798 -6.80 -40.84 6.60
N ASP A 799 -7.28 -41.37 7.72
CA ASP A 799 -8.63 -41.87 7.85
C ASP A 799 -9.68 -40.74 7.74
N LEU A 800 -10.95 -41.14 7.61
CA LEU A 800 -12.05 -40.19 7.45
C LEU A 800 -12.23 -39.31 8.70
N GLN A 801 -11.90 -39.84 9.88
CA GLN A 801 -12.02 -39.11 11.14
C GLN A 801 -11.02 -37.95 11.19
N PHE A 802 -9.75 -38.19 10.86
CA PHE A 802 -8.74 -37.14 10.73
C PHE A 802 -9.14 -36.06 9.73
N LYS A 803 -9.64 -36.46 8.55
CA LYS A 803 -10.08 -35.53 7.50
C LYS A 803 -11.23 -34.63 7.95
N LYS A 804 -12.24 -35.19 8.65
CA LYS A 804 -13.36 -34.42 9.19
C LYS A 804 -12.89 -33.43 10.26
N THR A 805 -12.01 -33.86 11.17
CA THR A 805 -11.46 -33.01 12.23
C THR A 805 -10.58 -31.90 11.67
N LEU A 806 -9.77 -32.19 10.64
CA LEU A 806 -8.97 -31.19 9.94
C LEU A 806 -9.85 -30.14 9.25
N LEU A 807 -10.89 -30.57 8.53
CA LEU A 807 -11.83 -29.67 7.87
C LEU A 807 -12.55 -28.78 8.90
N LEU A 808 -12.94 -29.35 10.04
CA LEU A 808 -13.51 -28.59 11.15
C LEU A 808 -12.51 -27.55 11.69
N ALA A 809 -11.23 -27.90 11.86
CA ALA A 809 -10.19 -26.98 12.29
C ALA A 809 -9.98 -25.82 11.30
N MET A 810 -9.95 -26.10 10.00
CA MET A 810 -9.88 -25.07 8.95
C MET A 810 -11.12 -24.17 8.98
N THR A 811 -12.30 -24.76 9.16
CA THR A 811 -13.58 -24.02 9.23
C THR A 811 -13.59 -23.12 10.46
N LEU A 812 -13.24 -23.63 11.64
CA LEU A 812 -13.15 -22.85 12.88
C LEU A 812 -12.15 -21.69 12.75
N ASN A 813 -10.96 -21.95 12.21
CA ASN A 813 -9.94 -20.91 12.04
C ASN A 813 -10.36 -19.84 11.01
N SER A 814 -11.11 -20.23 9.98
CA SER A 814 -11.68 -19.30 8.98
C SER A 814 -12.89 -18.51 9.49
N ALA A 815 -13.72 -19.12 10.35
CA ALA A 815 -14.92 -18.51 10.92
C ALA A 815 -14.59 -17.46 11.98
N HIS A 816 -13.51 -17.68 12.76
CA HIS A 816 -13.05 -16.74 13.79
C HIS A 816 -12.41 -15.47 13.23
N LYS A 817 -12.82 -14.94 12.06
CA LYS A 817 -12.25 -13.76 11.39
C LYS A 817 -12.49 -12.46 12.20
N LEU A 818 -11.92 -12.37 13.40
CA LEU A 818 -11.70 -11.16 14.16
C LEU A 818 -10.70 -10.31 13.38
N LYS A 819 -11.23 -9.61 12.38
CA LYS A 819 -10.56 -8.44 11.83
C LYS A 819 -10.86 -7.28 12.76
N MET A 820 -9.84 -6.47 13.06
CA MET A 820 -10.04 -5.20 13.73
C MET A 820 -10.93 -4.36 12.80
N LYS A 821 -12.18 -4.14 13.21
CA LYS A 821 -13.17 -3.33 12.48
C LYS A 821 -13.43 -2.04 13.26
N VAL A 822 -13.36 -0.86 12.62
CA VAL A 822 -13.72 0.42 13.32
C VAL A 822 -15.23 0.46 13.50
N SER A 823 -15.93 0.01 12.47
CA SER A 823 -17.37 -0.02 12.35
C SER A 823 -17.78 -1.39 11.80
N PRO A 824 -19.04 -1.83 11.98
CA PRO A 824 -19.57 -3.04 11.34
C PRO A 824 -19.21 -3.16 9.84
N ASN A 825 -19.01 -2.01 9.17
CA ASN A 825 -18.79 -1.90 7.72
C ASN A 825 -17.36 -1.54 7.28
N SER A 826 -16.40 -1.24 8.19
CA SER A 826 -15.04 -0.83 7.80
C SER A 826 -13.94 -1.64 8.50
N ILE A 827 -12.95 -2.11 7.74
CA ILE A 827 -11.83 -2.94 8.22
C ILE A 827 -10.61 -2.03 8.43
N ILE A 828 -9.95 -2.13 9.59
CA ILE A 828 -8.98 -1.12 10.06
C ILE A 828 -7.64 -1.10 9.33
N LEU A 829 -7.14 -2.25 8.86
CA LEU A 829 -5.69 -2.39 8.84
C LEU A 829 -4.94 -1.67 7.71
N SER A 830 -5.61 -1.37 6.59
CA SER A 830 -5.05 -0.55 5.51
C SER A 830 -6.08 0.43 4.92
N GLU A 831 -7.38 0.16 5.10
CA GLU A 831 -8.44 1.03 4.60
C GLU A 831 -8.65 2.27 5.47
N VAL A 832 -8.35 2.27 6.78
CA VAL A 832 -8.57 3.46 7.64
C VAL A 832 -7.51 4.54 7.44
N MET A 833 -6.25 4.16 7.17
CA MET A 833 -5.23 5.12 6.77
C MET A 833 -5.52 5.69 5.37
N ASN A 834 -6.12 4.89 4.47
CA ASN A 834 -6.62 5.38 3.18
C ASN A 834 -7.94 6.19 3.28
N ALA A 835 -8.81 5.91 4.26
CA ALA A 835 -10.15 6.51 4.37
C ALA A 835 -10.16 7.83 5.15
N ASN A 836 -9.30 7.99 6.16
CA ASN A 836 -9.16 9.27 6.88
C ASN A 836 -8.67 10.40 5.96
N GLN A 837 -8.05 10.07 4.81
CA GLN A 837 -7.67 11.06 3.80
C GLN A 837 -8.80 11.37 2.78
N ASN A 838 -9.80 10.48 2.62
CA ASN A 838 -10.92 10.69 1.70
C ASN A 838 -12.15 11.32 2.38
N ASP A 839 -12.45 11.00 3.64
CA ASP A 839 -13.61 11.57 4.36
C ASP A 839 -13.35 12.98 4.92
N MET A 840 -12.09 13.41 5.00
CA MET A 840 -11.69 14.77 5.43
C MET A 840 -11.55 15.76 4.27
N VAL A 841 -11.67 15.29 3.02
CA VAL A 841 -11.73 16.12 1.80
C VAL A 841 -13.18 16.32 1.34
N LEU A 842 -14.12 15.53 1.85
CA LEU A 842 -15.56 15.58 1.54
C LEU A 842 -16.42 16.26 2.62
N LYS A 843 -15.83 16.57 3.79
CA LYS A 843 -16.37 17.48 4.82
C LYS A 843 -15.43 18.65 4.98
#